data_AF-A0A4U1CEX2-F1
#
_entry.id   AF-A0A4U1CEX2-F1
#
_cell.length_a   1.000
_cell.length_b   1.000
_cell.length_c   1.000
_cell.angle_alpha   90.00
_cell.angle_beta   90.00
_cell.angle_gamma   90.00
#
_symmetry.space_group_name_H-M   'P 1'
#
loop_
_entity.id
_entity.type
_entity.pdbx_description
1 polymer ?
#
loop_
_entity_poly.entity_id
_entity_poly.type
_entity_poly.pdbx_seq_one_letter_code
_entity_poly.pdbx_strand_id
1 'polypeptide(L)'
;MRKLTILTFLLLFNLIIKAQVSPIGASKAIEQSMNHPVSYNTGLPQIQIPLYDIDFGGSKIPISLSYHAGGLKMNQKSGLVGAGWSISTNFQISRTVRGREDEYYPMTDLDSMYLEGTQADMSSYPSNTFYNSAFRDMYLSKFIFPDPARDGSSTSIYHADLHTTDYRDSEMDIFRYNLFNTSGRFVFTSRSPYVISTLDESFLGTDIKFFNGPIASQYFAVKDEQGTQYEFGKDAAIQFVYTDVSAINTAWMLKSATALNGDTVSFSYFMPWPSEKRFGKSVHIKEGCKECFPYNESIYNYVRSDSSGVTYGQDQIPAGINFPEGIVTYGYQNMTIGGVVEDLINEIKIMDLDSNLIRKVNLYYTQGLRFAFLDSVKINGGSEQALVYRFTYQMKDQNNVLFDSLALGTDNWGYLSKRVNNIVKKTSIPFNEGIGQGVSIYKPDYGTYGYLEDYVSSMEFDTRLVNTATPPIYLLKEIKYPKGGTTTYSFENHLVSSSPYQVYGPGAGYRVREIISNDGIIGQAQRRTFTYGDNDDDSPQSGNIPLGTGYVLNMDNIVNWGNTIRQGAEIGVLPDNLGDPSNWILYNTYNFSNQYKGNLDFAGFEENPVYYAKVTEKIYNGNVAISKTEFVYDSLINVIKPSIPLITERNTNPNIAGRGVISRIYKPENFRAVILGYKPKMLSATNYQMIQSTWKKTSREEYTYTGSNIDDMLTYGSGLRNIRISNYAMMAPDYSGGMSLEGIYTSTGIQSVFDFNSYLILPYPNRFLSSRIVTKYTE
;
A
#
# COMPACT_ATOMS: atom_id res chain seq x y z
N MET A 1 -68.71 9.44 24.79
CA MET A 1 -67.53 10.15 25.35
C MET A 1 -66.27 9.30 25.55
N ARG A 2 -66.21 8.02 25.13
CA ARG A 2 -64.99 7.17 25.27
C ARG A 2 -64.17 6.95 23.99
N LYS A 3 -64.65 7.39 22.81
CA LYS A 3 -63.94 7.25 21.53
C LYS A 3 -63.19 8.51 21.07
N LEU A 4 -63.45 9.67 21.69
CA LEU A 4 -62.79 10.93 21.31
C LEU A 4 -61.48 11.16 22.07
N THR A 5 -61.27 10.51 23.22
CA THR A 5 -60.07 10.70 24.07
C THR A 5 -58.86 9.88 23.62
N ILE A 6 -59.07 8.80 22.86
CA ILE A 6 -57.99 7.94 22.34
C ILE A 6 -57.37 8.54 21.07
N LEU A 7 -58.16 9.28 20.28
CA LEU A 7 -57.66 9.94 19.07
C LEU A 7 -56.79 11.16 19.39
N THR A 8 -57.07 11.88 20.48
CA THR A 8 -56.24 13.01 20.93
C THR A 8 -54.93 12.56 21.58
N PHE A 9 -54.87 11.34 22.13
CA PHE A 9 -53.62 10.78 22.68
C PHE A 9 -52.70 10.21 21.59
N LEU A 10 -53.26 9.75 20.46
CA LEU A 10 -52.51 9.30 19.28
C LEU A 10 -52.05 10.43 18.35
N LEU A 11 -52.72 11.60 18.37
CA LEU A 11 -52.30 12.79 17.62
C LEU A 11 -51.26 13.65 18.35
N LEU A 12 -51.12 13.51 19.68
CA LEU A 12 -50.08 14.20 20.46
C LEU A 12 -48.76 13.41 20.57
N PHE A 13 -48.71 12.17 20.09
CA PHE A 13 -47.47 11.37 20.06
C PHE A 13 -46.70 11.45 18.72
N ASN A 14 -47.27 12.11 17.70
CA ASN A 14 -46.65 12.27 16.37
C ASN A 14 -46.05 13.67 16.11
N LEU A 15 -45.90 14.49 17.15
CA LEU A 15 -45.27 15.81 17.08
C LEU A 15 -44.35 15.98 18.28
N ILE A 16 -43.25 15.23 18.27
CA ILE A 16 -41.88 15.55 18.74
C ILE A 16 -41.07 14.28 18.37
N ILE A 17 -40.81 14.07 17.07
CA ILE A 17 -39.57 13.39 16.70
C ILE A 17 -38.54 14.52 16.71
N LYS A 18 -38.07 14.88 17.91
CA LYS A 18 -36.77 15.54 17.99
C LYS A 18 -35.79 14.51 17.46
N ALA A 19 -35.05 14.87 16.40
CA ALA A 19 -33.88 14.12 15.95
C ALA A 19 -33.14 13.62 17.21
N GLN A 20 -33.19 12.32 17.44
CA GLN A 20 -32.53 11.72 18.60
C GLN A 20 -31.04 11.85 18.30
N VAL A 21 -30.42 12.90 18.85
CA VAL A 21 -28.98 13.10 18.74
C VAL A 21 -28.33 11.85 19.34
N SER A 22 -27.76 11.01 18.47
CA SER A 22 -26.92 9.87 18.88
C SER A 22 -25.93 10.38 19.93
N PRO A 23 -25.75 9.68 21.07
CA PRO A 23 -24.93 10.20 22.17
C PRO A 23 -23.50 10.35 21.66
N ILE A 24 -23.13 11.59 21.34
CA ILE A 24 -21.78 12.11 21.35
C ILE A 24 -21.79 13.15 22.47
N GLY A 25 -22.20 12.71 23.66
CA GLY A 25 -22.27 13.53 24.86
C GLY A 25 -20.93 13.53 25.59
N ALA A 26 -20.83 14.37 26.63
CA ALA A 26 -19.64 14.47 27.48
C ALA A 26 -19.16 13.12 28.05
N SER A 27 -20.08 12.19 28.35
CA SER A 27 -19.76 10.84 28.85
C SER A 27 -19.01 9.97 27.83
N LYS A 28 -19.39 10.02 26.55
CA LYS A 28 -18.70 9.28 25.47
C LYS A 28 -17.28 9.79 25.27
N ALA A 29 -17.06 11.10 25.42
CA ALA A 29 -15.71 11.67 25.35
C ALA A 29 -14.80 11.20 26.52
N ILE A 30 -15.38 11.01 27.71
CA ILE A 30 -14.66 10.45 28.87
C ILE A 30 -14.34 8.97 28.64
N GLU A 31 -15.31 8.18 28.19
CA GLU A 31 -15.09 6.76 27.85
C GLU A 31 -14.00 6.59 26.79
N GLN A 32 -14.05 7.41 25.73
CA GLN A 32 -13.03 7.43 24.69
C GLN A 32 -11.64 7.81 25.20
N SER A 33 -11.56 8.73 26.17
CA SER A 33 -10.26 9.07 26.76
C SER A 33 -9.61 7.88 27.46
N MET A 34 -10.39 6.91 27.94
CA MET A 34 -9.91 5.75 28.69
C MET A 34 -9.80 4.47 27.85
N ASN A 35 -10.57 4.34 26.76
CA ASN A 35 -10.61 3.13 25.95
C ASN A 35 -9.94 3.32 24.57
N HIS A 36 -8.70 2.84 24.45
CA HIS A 36 -7.91 2.85 23.22
C HIS A 36 -7.58 1.42 22.81
N PRO A 37 -8.39 0.76 21.97
CA PRO A 37 -8.05 -0.58 21.49
C PRO A 37 -6.77 -0.53 20.65
N VAL A 38 -5.96 -1.58 20.75
CA VAL A 38 -4.74 -1.74 19.95
C VAL A 38 -4.89 -3.00 19.12
N SER A 39 -4.58 -2.91 17.83
CA SER A 39 -4.38 -4.09 16.99
C SER A 39 -3.06 -4.73 17.39
N TYR A 40 -3.07 -5.54 18.46
CA TYR A 40 -1.85 -5.96 19.16
C TYR A 40 -0.79 -6.55 18.22
N ASN A 41 -1.18 -7.43 17.30
CA ASN A 41 -0.27 -8.07 16.37
C ASN A 41 0.50 -7.08 15.46
N THR A 42 -0.03 -5.88 15.22
CA THR A 42 0.63 -4.80 14.44
C THR A 42 1.11 -3.65 15.32
N GLY A 43 0.66 -3.59 16.58
CA GLY A 43 0.97 -2.48 17.49
C GLY A 43 0.34 -1.15 17.10
N LEU A 44 -0.74 -1.15 16.31
CA LEU A 44 -1.43 0.08 15.93
C LEU A 44 -2.61 0.40 16.87
N PRO A 45 -2.63 1.58 17.52
CA PRO A 45 -3.80 2.04 18.26
C PRO A 45 -4.94 2.40 17.29
N GLN A 46 -6.16 2.02 17.65
CA GLN A 46 -7.37 2.34 16.92
C GLN A 46 -7.94 3.66 17.45
N ILE A 47 -7.57 4.76 16.79
CA ILE A 47 -7.96 6.12 17.21
C ILE A 47 -9.10 6.61 16.32
N GLN A 48 -10.26 6.87 16.93
CA GLN A 48 -11.45 7.34 16.23
C GLN A 48 -12.15 8.48 16.98
N ILE A 49 -12.51 9.54 16.25
CA ILE A 49 -13.26 10.69 16.74
C ILE A 49 -14.63 10.69 16.08
N PRO A 50 -15.71 10.28 16.78
CA PRO A 50 -17.06 10.25 16.23
C PRO A 50 -17.59 11.67 16.10
N LEU A 51 -18.18 11.96 14.95
CA LEU A 51 -18.72 13.28 14.62
C LEU A 51 -20.24 13.25 14.62
N TYR A 52 -20.84 12.24 14.01
CA TYR A 52 -22.29 12.05 13.89
C TYR A 52 -22.61 10.61 13.41
N ASP A 53 -23.81 10.10 13.67
CA ASP A 53 -24.28 8.83 13.09
C ASP A 53 -25.55 9.10 12.30
N ILE A 54 -25.57 8.73 11.02
CA ILE A 54 -26.77 8.80 10.16
C ILE A 54 -27.64 7.58 10.42
N ASP A 55 -28.94 7.79 10.61
CA ASP A 55 -29.95 6.73 10.64
C ASP A 55 -30.23 6.19 9.23
N PHE A 56 -30.13 4.87 9.07
CA PHE A 56 -30.31 4.21 7.77
C PHE A 56 -30.82 2.77 7.92
N GLY A 57 -32.08 2.52 7.57
CA GLY A 57 -32.57 1.15 7.45
C GLY A 57 -32.59 0.33 8.74
N GLY A 58 -32.65 0.99 9.90
CA GLY A 58 -32.46 0.37 11.22
C GLY A 58 -30.99 0.13 11.62
N SER A 59 -30.05 0.54 10.78
CA SER A 59 -28.61 0.58 11.03
C SER A 59 -28.10 2.02 11.15
N LYS A 60 -26.82 2.19 11.52
CA LYS A 60 -26.16 3.49 11.60
C LYS A 60 -25.02 3.57 10.60
N ILE A 61 -24.90 4.70 9.90
CA ILE A 61 -23.71 5.03 9.10
C ILE A 61 -22.88 6.05 9.90
N PRO A 62 -21.73 5.64 10.48
CA PRO A 62 -20.94 6.53 11.30
C PRO A 62 -20.20 7.56 10.42
N ILE A 63 -20.27 8.83 10.80
CA ILE A 63 -19.38 9.90 10.36
C ILE A 63 -18.35 10.11 11.46
N SER A 64 -17.10 9.76 11.18
CA SER A 64 -16.01 9.77 12.14
C SER A 64 -14.69 10.07 11.46
N LEU A 65 -13.72 10.55 12.25
CA LEU A 65 -12.33 10.66 11.82
C LEU A 65 -11.54 9.50 12.41
N SER A 66 -10.68 8.88 11.61
CA SER A 66 -9.80 7.79 12.04
C SER A 66 -8.35 8.14 11.75
N TYR A 67 -7.47 7.98 12.74
CA TYR A 67 -6.04 8.24 12.60
C TYR A 67 -5.25 6.93 12.42
N HIS A 68 -4.40 6.88 11.41
CA HIS A 68 -3.50 5.75 11.16
C HIS A 68 -2.10 6.02 11.71
N ALA A 69 -1.71 5.27 12.74
CA ALA A 69 -0.49 5.54 13.51
C ALA A 69 0.78 4.84 13.00
N GLY A 70 0.76 4.25 11.80
CA GLY A 70 1.91 3.53 11.23
C GLY A 70 3.07 4.41 10.74
N GLY A 71 2.86 5.73 10.65
CA GLY A 71 3.82 6.71 10.12
C GLY A 71 3.40 7.31 8.79
N LEU A 72 4.05 8.41 8.38
CA LEU A 72 3.80 9.08 7.10
C LEU A 72 4.87 8.72 6.06
N LYS A 73 4.47 8.64 4.79
CA LYS A 73 5.37 8.38 3.65
C LYS A 73 5.75 9.66 2.91
N MET A 74 6.95 9.71 2.31
CA MET A 74 7.54 10.92 1.70
C MET A 74 6.70 11.59 0.61
N ASN A 75 5.88 10.83 -0.13
CA ASN A 75 5.03 11.34 -1.21
C ASN A 75 3.53 11.16 -0.93
N GLN A 76 3.16 10.96 0.34
CA GLN A 76 1.75 10.89 0.73
C GLN A 76 1.16 12.31 0.74
N LYS A 77 -0.09 12.47 0.31
CA LYS A 77 -0.86 13.71 0.55
C LYS A 77 -1.26 13.84 2.02
N SER A 78 -1.63 15.05 2.45
CA SER A 78 -2.29 15.21 3.76
C SER A 78 -3.66 14.53 3.76
N GLY A 79 -4.35 14.51 2.62
CA GLY A 79 -5.71 13.99 2.51
C GLY A 79 -6.76 15.01 2.99
N LEU A 80 -8.04 14.64 2.90
CA LEU A 80 -9.17 15.57 3.10
C LEU A 80 -9.27 16.12 4.53
N VAL A 81 -8.71 15.44 5.52
CA VAL A 81 -8.84 15.81 6.94
C VAL A 81 -7.49 15.91 7.66
N GLY A 82 -6.41 16.12 6.91
CA GLY A 82 -5.05 16.29 7.44
C GLY A 82 -4.27 14.98 7.55
N ALA A 83 -2.95 15.08 7.56
CA ALA A 83 -2.05 13.93 7.42
C ALA A 83 -2.27 12.86 8.50
N GLY A 84 -2.34 11.61 8.06
CA GLY A 84 -2.62 10.44 8.90
C GLY A 84 -4.09 10.29 9.29
N TRP A 85 -4.94 11.28 9.05
CA TRP A 85 -6.38 11.20 9.29
C TRP A 85 -7.17 10.83 8.03
N SER A 86 -8.25 10.10 8.23
CA SER A 86 -9.25 9.77 7.21
C SER A 86 -10.65 10.02 7.76
N ILE A 87 -11.61 10.26 6.88
CA ILE A 87 -13.03 10.39 7.24
C ILE A 87 -13.78 9.14 6.77
N SER A 88 -14.66 8.60 7.62
CA SER A 88 -15.38 7.35 7.34
C SER A 88 -16.35 7.42 6.17
N THR A 89 -16.71 8.62 5.70
CA THR A 89 -17.64 8.81 4.57
C THR A 89 -17.00 8.64 3.19
N ASN A 90 -15.73 8.21 3.12
CA ASN A 90 -15.04 7.93 1.86
C ASN A 90 -15.22 6.46 1.42
N PHE A 91 -16.47 6.08 1.15
CA PHE A 91 -16.82 4.74 0.66
C PHE A 91 -16.48 4.61 -0.83
N GLN A 92 -15.67 3.62 -1.18
CA GLN A 92 -15.24 3.39 -2.56
C GLN A 92 -14.83 1.93 -2.78
N ILE A 93 -14.88 1.51 -4.04
CA ILE A 93 -14.06 0.40 -4.54
C ILE A 93 -12.86 1.03 -5.25
N SER A 94 -11.66 0.60 -4.93
CA SER A 94 -10.42 1.08 -5.56
C SER A 94 -9.58 -0.08 -6.03
N ARG A 95 -8.63 0.15 -6.94
CA ARG A 95 -7.74 -0.90 -7.43
C ARG A 95 -6.28 -0.48 -7.46
N THR A 96 -5.42 -1.48 -7.31
CA THR A 96 -4.01 -1.41 -7.71
C THR A 96 -3.87 -2.16 -9.02
N VAL A 97 -3.58 -1.43 -10.11
CA VAL A 97 -3.39 -2.04 -11.42
C VAL A 97 -2.06 -2.80 -11.49
N ARG A 98 -2.10 -4.03 -12.00
CA ARG A 98 -0.93 -4.90 -12.20
C ARG A 98 -0.91 -5.35 -13.65
N GLY A 99 0.22 -5.17 -14.33
CA GLY A 99 0.26 -5.39 -15.77
C GLY A 99 -0.64 -4.41 -16.50
N ARG A 100 -1.84 -4.86 -16.88
CA ARG A 100 -2.84 -4.07 -17.63
C ARG A 100 -4.19 -4.12 -16.93
N GLU A 101 -5.12 -3.28 -17.39
CA GLU A 101 -6.45 -3.23 -16.84
C GLU A 101 -7.26 -4.51 -17.13
N ASP A 102 -7.75 -5.15 -16.07
CA ASP A 102 -8.51 -6.41 -16.15
C ASP A 102 -9.73 -6.34 -17.10
N GLU A 103 -10.34 -5.17 -17.27
CA GLU A 103 -11.54 -5.00 -18.07
C GLU A 103 -11.29 -4.85 -19.58
N TYR A 104 -10.05 -4.57 -19.99
CA TYR A 104 -9.69 -4.32 -21.39
C TYR A 104 -8.83 -5.40 -22.00
N TYR A 105 -8.07 -6.15 -21.18
CA TYR A 105 -7.15 -7.17 -21.67
C TYR A 105 -7.57 -8.55 -21.17
N PRO A 106 -7.75 -9.54 -22.05
CA PRO A 106 -8.15 -10.87 -21.61
C PRO A 106 -7.01 -11.57 -20.85
N MET A 107 -7.41 -12.28 -19.79
CA MET A 107 -6.52 -13.15 -19.03
C MET A 107 -6.24 -14.39 -19.88
N THR A 108 -4.98 -14.77 -20.01
CA THR A 108 -4.61 -16.01 -20.71
C THR A 108 -4.57 -17.16 -19.73
N ASP A 109 -5.02 -18.33 -20.19
CA ASP A 109 -4.76 -19.58 -19.49
C ASP A 109 -3.25 -19.89 -19.52
N LEU A 110 -2.61 -19.78 -18.35
CA LEU A 110 -1.20 -20.09 -18.19
C LEU A 110 -0.90 -21.58 -18.41
N ASP A 111 -1.90 -22.46 -18.35
CA ASP A 111 -1.75 -23.86 -18.71
C ASP A 111 -1.70 -24.04 -20.24
N SER A 112 -2.39 -23.17 -20.99
CA SER A 112 -2.34 -23.12 -22.47
C SER A 112 -0.98 -22.62 -23.01
N MET A 113 -0.23 -21.84 -22.24
CA MET A 113 1.16 -21.45 -22.56
C MET A 113 2.07 -22.66 -22.82
N TYR A 114 1.80 -23.78 -22.15
CA TYR A 114 2.57 -25.02 -22.29
C TYR A 114 2.03 -25.97 -23.37
N LEU A 115 0.86 -25.67 -23.96
CA LEU A 115 0.15 -26.54 -24.90
C LEU A 115 0.16 -26.02 -26.35
N GLU A 116 0.44 -24.73 -26.59
CA GLU A 116 0.54 -24.14 -27.94
C GLU A 116 1.84 -24.52 -28.70
N GLY A 117 2.65 -25.45 -28.18
CA GLY A 117 3.64 -26.18 -28.95
C GLY A 117 3.00 -27.43 -29.57
N THR A 118 2.64 -27.37 -30.84
CA THR A 118 1.92 -28.44 -31.57
C THR A 118 2.47 -29.85 -31.30
N GLN A 119 1.68 -30.64 -30.57
CA GLN A 119 1.30 -32.07 -30.67
C GLN A 119 2.12 -33.13 -31.46
N ALA A 120 3.39 -32.92 -31.84
CA ALA A 120 4.15 -33.90 -32.61
C ALA A 120 5.22 -34.69 -31.84
N ASP A 121 5.81 -34.17 -30.76
CA ASP A 121 6.97 -34.83 -30.10
C ASP A 121 6.93 -34.80 -28.57
N MET A 122 5.76 -35.11 -28.00
CA MET A 122 5.52 -35.02 -26.55
C MET A 122 6.09 -36.21 -25.74
N SER A 123 6.90 -37.11 -26.32
CA SER A 123 7.39 -38.32 -25.66
C SER A 123 8.82 -38.24 -25.08
N SER A 124 9.53 -37.11 -25.19
CA SER A 124 10.96 -37.04 -24.86
C SER A 124 11.40 -35.91 -23.92
N TYR A 125 10.50 -35.05 -23.42
CA TYR A 125 10.87 -33.96 -22.51
C TYR A 125 10.07 -33.99 -21.19
N PRO A 126 10.74 -34.05 -20.02
CA PRO A 126 10.06 -33.96 -18.74
C PRO A 126 9.68 -32.51 -18.46
N SER A 127 8.38 -32.18 -18.50
CA SER A 127 7.74 -30.94 -17.99
C SER A 127 8.22 -29.57 -18.56
N ASN A 128 7.27 -28.71 -18.93
CA ASN A 128 7.40 -27.23 -18.96
C ASN A 128 8.54 -26.61 -19.79
N THR A 129 8.71 -26.97 -21.07
CA THR A 129 9.66 -26.28 -21.96
C THR A 129 8.99 -25.81 -23.25
N PHE A 130 9.21 -24.54 -23.61
CA PHE A 130 8.80 -23.98 -24.90
C PHE A 130 9.57 -24.65 -26.04
N TYR A 131 8.95 -24.77 -27.23
CA TYR A 131 9.50 -25.42 -28.43
C TYR A 131 10.90 -24.87 -28.81
N ASN A 132 11.06 -23.55 -28.77
CA ASN A 132 12.35 -22.85 -28.85
C ASN A 132 12.23 -21.45 -28.24
N SER A 133 13.36 -20.73 -28.11
CA SER A 133 13.38 -19.37 -27.54
C SER A 133 12.55 -18.36 -28.33
N ALA A 134 12.46 -18.51 -29.66
CA ALA A 134 11.73 -17.58 -30.53
C ALA A 134 10.22 -17.68 -30.31
N PHE A 135 9.69 -18.90 -30.27
CA PHE A 135 8.28 -19.16 -29.97
C PHE A 135 7.90 -18.66 -28.57
N ARG A 136 8.76 -18.91 -27.58
CA ARG A 136 8.57 -18.40 -26.22
C ARG A 136 8.41 -16.88 -26.23
N ASP A 137 9.35 -16.16 -26.82
CA ASP A 137 9.35 -14.70 -26.77
C ASP A 137 8.22 -14.11 -27.62
N MET A 138 7.87 -14.73 -28.75
CA MET A 138 6.66 -14.38 -29.50
C MET A 138 5.38 -14.53 -28.65
N TYR A 139 5.30 -15.54 -27.78
CA TYR A 139 4.20 -15.66 -26.84
C TYR A 139 4.28 -14.62 -25.71
N LEU A 140 5.46 -14.40 -25.13
CA LEU A 140 5.66 -13.43 -24.05
C LEU A 140 5.43 -11.97 -24.49
N SER A 141 5.64 -11.65 -25.77
CA SER A 141 5.40 -10.30 -26.30
C SER A 141 3.94 -9.86 -26.18
N LYS A 142 2.99 -10.81 -26.12
CA LYS A 142 1.56 -10.53 -25.89
C LYS A 142 1.32 -9.75 -24.59
N PHE A 143 2.15 -9.92 -23.57
CA PHE A 143 1.96 -9.34 -22.24
C PHE A 143 2.65 -7.98 -22.04
N ILE A 144 3.37 -7.47 -23.03
CA ILE A 144 4.13 -6.22 -22.91
C ILE A 144 3.54 -5.15 -23.81
N PHE A 145 3.42 -3.93 -23.29
CA PHE A 145 3.09 -2.77 -24.10
C PHE A 145 4.31 -2.35 -24.92
N PRO A 146 4.14 -2.14 -26.23
CA PRO A 146 5.08 -1.30 -26.92
C PRO A 146 4.96 0.12 -26.32
N ASP A 147 5.87 0.54 -25.44
CA ASP A 147 6.18 1.94 -25.12
C ASP A 147 6.20 2.80 -26.40
N PRO A 148 5.23 3.72 -26.58
CA PRO A 148 5.30 4.73 -27.61
C PRO A 148 6.21 5.86 -27.10
N ALA A 149 7.32 6.14 -27.79
CA ALA A 149 8.06 7.35 -27.46
C ALA A 149 7.20 8.59 -27.71
N ARG A 150 7.44 9.63 -26.91
CA ARG A 150 6.74 10.91 -26.93
C ARG A 150 6.83 11.67 -28.25
N ASP A 151 7.64 11.22 -29.21
CA ASP A 151 7.78 11.77 -30.56
C ASP A 151 7.13 10.92 -31.66
N GLY A 152 6.44 9.83 -31.30
CA GLY A 152 5.82 8.91 -32.25
C GLY A 152 6.76 7.83 -32.80
N SER A 153 8.01 7.74 -32.32
CA SER A 153 8.87 6.58 -32.56
C SER A 153 8.62 5.49 -31.51
N SER A 154 8.52 4.22 -31.89
CA SER A 154 8.26 3.13 -30.92
C SER A 154 9.57 2.69 -30.25
N THR A 155 9.74 2.88 -28.94
CA THR A 155 10.98 2.54 -28.20
C THR A 155 11.00 1.12 -27.62
N SER A 156 10.10 0.26 -28.03
CA SER A 156 9.78 -0.98 -27.31
C SER A 156 9.56 -2.12 -28.30
N ILE A 157 10.68 -2.73 -28.68
CA ILE A 157 10.72 -3.98 -29.43
C ILE A 157 9.95 -3.87 -30.75
N TYR A 158 10.47 -3.07 -31.68
CA TYR A 158 10.00 -3.11 -33.06
C TYR A 158 10.68 -4.27 -33.81
N HIS A 159 10.35 -5.51 -33.43
CA HIS A 159 10.68 -6.70 -34.22
C HIS A 159 9.42 -7.24 -34.89
N ALA A 160 9.50 -7.52 -36.19
CA ALA A 160 8.35 -8.07 -36.94
C ALA A 160 7.80 -9.35 -36.29
N ASP A 161 8.68 -10.25 -35.81
CA ASP A 161 8.27 -11.50 -35.16
C ASP A 161 7.64 -11.32 -33.77
N LEU A 162 7.84 -10.17 -33.11
CA LEU A 162 7.32 -9.89 -31.76
C LEU A 162 6.09 -8.98 -31.78
N HIS A 163 5.81 -8.36 -32.92
CA HIS A 163 4.63 -7.53 -33.13
C HIS A 163 3.35 -8.38 -33.07
N THR A 164 2.47 -8.06 -32.12
CA THR A 164 1.19 -8.73 -31.93
C THR A 164 0.10 -7.71 -31.69
N THR A 165 -1.10 -7.97 -32.21
CA THR A 165 -2.34 -7.25 -31.86
C THR A 165 -3.13 -7.97 -30.77
N ASP A 166 -2.70 -9.18 -30.40
CA ASP A 166 -3.30 -10.03 -29.37
C ASP A 166 -2.70 -9.70 -28.01
N TYR A 167 -2.97 -8.49 -27.53
CA TYR A 167 -2.48 -8.02 -26.23
C TYR A 167 -3.21 -8.73 -25.09
N ARG A 168 -2.44 -9.36 -24.20
CA ARG A 168 -2.90 -10.13 -23.05
C ARG A 168 -2.38 -9.54 -21.76
N ASP A 169 -2.94 -9.99 -20.66
CA ASP A 169 -2.39 -9.67 -19.36
C ASP A 169 -2.51 -10.87 -18.42
N SER A 170 -1.39 -11.16 -17.76
CA SER A 170 -1.18 -12.33 -16.92
C SER A 170 -1.12 -11.97 -15.44
N GLU A 171 -1.23 -10.69 -15.11
CA GLU A 171 -1.25 -10.21 -13.74
C GLU A 171 -2.67 -9.74 -13.37
N MET A 172 -3.16 -10.12 -12.19
CA MET A 172 -4.50 -9.69 -11.73
C MET A 172 -4.45 -8.33 -11.04
N ASP A 173 -5.40 -7.45 -11.34
CA ASP A 173 -5.62 -6.23 -10.56
C ASP A 173 -6.15 -6.59 -9.16
N ILE A 174 -5.65 -5.89 -8.14
CA ILE A 174 -6.11 -6.08 -6.76
C ILE A 174 -7.07 -4.97 -6.40
N PHE A 175 -8.34 -5.34 -6.22
CA PHE A 175 -9.41 -4.44 -5.80
C PHE A 175 -9.54 -4.41 -4.28
N ARG A 176 -9.94 -3.26 -3.75
CA ARG A 176 -10.24 -2.97 -2.35
C ARG A 176 -11.60 -2.29 -2.27
N TYR A 177 -12.51 -2.82 -1.46
CA TYR A 177 -13.80 -2.19 -1.19
C TYR A 177 -13.88 -1.71 0.26
N ASN A 178 -14.59 -0.59 0.48
CA ASN A 178 -14.97 -0.09 1.78
C ASN A 178 -16.47 0.25 1.78
N LEU A 179 -17.25 -0.56 2.49
CA LEU A 179 -18.69 -0.35 2.74
C LEU A 179 -18.89 0.35 4.10
N PHE A 180 -20.12 0.43 4.59
CA PHE A 180 -20.40 1.11 5.86
C PHE A 180 -19.71 0.48 7.06
N ASN A 181 -19.67 -0.86 7.13
CA ASN A 181 -19.13 -1.59 8.29
C ASN A 181 -18.09 -2.66 7.92
N THR A 182 -17.89 -2.91 6.63
CA THR A 182 -17.02 -3.99 6.15
C THR A 182 -16.13 -3.48 5.03
N SER A 183 -14.92 -4.03 4.96
CA SER A 183 -13.95 -3.74 3.92
C SER A 183 -13.21 -5.03 3.56
N GLY A 184 -12.72 -5.14 2.35
CA GLY A 184 -11.97 -6.32 1.92
C GLY A 184 -11.37 -6.15 0.54
N ARG A 185 -10.74 -7.22 0.07
CA ARG A 185 -10.02 -7.28 -1.20
C ARG A 185 -10.50 -8.43 -2.05
N PHE A 186 -10.42 -8.23 -3.34
CA PHE A 186 -10.75 -9.25 -4.33
C PHE A 186 -9.97 -9.05 -5.63
N VAL A 187 -10.01 -10.07 -6.48
CA VAL A 187 -9.42 -10.10 -7.82
C VAL A 187 -10.43 -10.70 -8.80
N PHE A 188 -10.28 -10.43 -10.09
CA PHE A 188 -11.00 -11.17 -11.12
C PHE A 188 -10.24 -12.45 -11.50
N THR A 189 -10.85 -13.62 -11.26
CA THR A 189 -10.29 -14.92 -11.67
C THR A 189 -10.67 -15.30 -13.09
N SER A 190 -11.71 -14.66 -13.63
CA SER A 190 -12.03 -14.67 -15.05
C SER A 190 -12.54 -13.29 -15.45
N ARG A 191 -12.03 -12.73 -16.55
CA ARG A 191 -12.44 -11.42 -17.08
C ARG A 191 -13.63 -11.47 -18.04
N SER A 192 -14.15 -12.68 -18.29
CA SER A 192 -15.38 -12.92 -19.05
C SER A 192 -16.07 -14.15 -18.46
N PRO A 193 -17.06 -14.01 -17.56
CA PRO A 193 -17.91 -12.83 -17.32
C PRO A 193 -17.58 -11.98 -16.06
N TYR A 194 -16.31 -11.77 -15.70
CA TYR A 194 -15.89 -11.08 -14.45
C TYR A 194 -16.19 -11.87 -13.16
N VAL A 195 -15.68 -13.11 -13.09
CA VAL A 195 -15.76 -13.94 -11.87
C VAL A 195 -14.80 -13.41 -10.83
N ILE A 196 -15.29 -13.19 -9.61
CA ILE A 196 -14.53 -12.63 -8.50
C ILE A 196 -14.05 -13.73 -7.55
N SER A 197 -12.81 -13.62 -7.08
CA SER A 197 -12.31 -14.34 -5.90
C SER A 197 -11.84 -13.35 -4.87
N THR A 198 -12.15 -13.61 -3.61
CA THR A 198 -11.76 -12.74 -2.51
C THR A 198 -10.45 -13.16 -1.89
N LEU A 199 -9.80 -12.17 -1.31
CA LEU A 199 -8.51 -12.30 -0.66
C LEU A 199 -8.62 -12.11 0.84
N ASP A 200 -9.79 -11.73 1.36
CA ASP A 200 -10.06 -11.51 2.78
C ASP A 200 -11.28 -12.31 3.25
N GLU A 201 -11.25 -12.72 4.53
CA GLU A 201 -12.36 -13.42 5.19
C GLU A 201 -13.64 -12.56 5.32
N SER A 202 -13.52 -11.24 5.29
CA SER A 202 -14.62 -10.28 5.46
C SER A 202 -15.66 -10.31 4.32
N PHE A 203 -15.50 -11.22 3.36
CA PHE A 203 -16.38 -11.36 2.21
C PHE A 203 -17.52 -12.37 2.40
N LEU A 204 -17.56 -13.17 3.47
CA LEU A 204 -18.65 -14.14 3.64
C LEU A 204 -20.04 -13.44 3.57
N GLY A 205 -20.79 -13.70 2.50
CA GLY A 205 -22.11 -13.14 2.27
C GLY A 205 -22.18 -11.84 1.47
N THR A 206 -21.04 -11.29 1.01
CA THR A 206 -21.04 -10.13 0.09
C THR A 206 -21.09 -10.59 -1.37
N ASP A 207 -22.05 -10.12 -2.16
CA ASP A 207 -22.14 -10.34 -3.62
C ASP A 207 -21.65 -9.09 -4.36
N ILE A 208 -20.59 -9.18 -5.14
CA ILE A 208 -20.04 -8.06 -5.93
C ILE A 208 -20.19 -8.40 -7.42
N LYS A 209 -20.74 -7.47 -8.19
CA LYS A 209 -20.87 -7.56 -9.65
C LYS A 209 -20.25 -6.35 -10.30
N PHE A 210 -19.41 -6.59 -11.30
CA PHE A 210 -18.84 -5.54 -12.13
C PHE A 210 -19.61 -5.44 -13.45
N PHE A 211 -19.91 -4.21 -13.85
CA PHE A 211 -20.55 -3.90 -15.12
C PHE A 211 -19.58 -3.08 -15.96
N ASN A 212 -19.04 -3.72 -16.99
CA ASN A 212 -18.12 -3.08 -17.91
C ASN A 212 -18.87 -2.22 -18.95
N GLY A 213 -18.21 -1.17 -19.43
CA GLY A 213 -18.68 -0.22 -20.42
C GLY A 213 -17.59 0.85 -20.66
N PRO A 214 -17.90 1.93 -21.40
CA PRO A 214 -17.05 3.11 -21.44
C PRO A 214 -16.62 3.54 -20.03
N ILE A 215 -15.41 4.09 -19.89
CA ILE A 215 -14.79 4.50 -18.61
C ILE A 215 -15.77 5.16 -17.63
N ALA A 216 -16.56 6.15 -18.07
CA ALA A 216 -17.49 6.91 -17.24
C ALA A 216 -18.79 6.16 -16.85
N SER A 217 -19.02 4.98 -17.42
CA SER A 217 -20.22 4.15 -17.22
C SER A 217 -19.93 2.83 -16.50
N GLN A 218 -18.65 2.53 -16.23
CA GLN A 218 -18.28 1.35 -15.45
C GLN A 218 -18.76 1.51 -14.00
N TYR A 219 -19.36 0.45 -13.45
CA TYR A 219 -19.84 0.50 -12.08
C TYR A 219 -19.82 -0.88 -11.42
N PHE A 220 -19.85 -0.87 -10.09
CA PHE A 220 -20.04 -2.08 -9.29
C PHE A 220 -21.38 -2.03 -8.59
N ALA A 221 -22.10 -3.16 -8.59
CA ALA A 221 -23.22 -3.39 -7.69
C ALA A 221 -22.75 -4.35 -6.60
N VAL A 222 -22.96 -3.97 -5.34
CA VAL A 222 -22.58 -4.79 -4.18
C VAL A 222 -23.80 -5.04 -3.31
N LYS A 223 -23.95 -6.26 -2.80
CA LYS A 223 -24.92 -6.58 -1.75
C LYS A 223 -24.17 -7.16 -0.56
N ASP A 224 -24.30 -6.54 0.61
CA ASP A 224 -23.66 -7.06 1.83
C ASP A 224 -24.49 -8.18 2.48
N GLU A 225 -23.91 -8.78 3.53
CA GLU A 225 -24.53 -9.83 4.35
C GLU A 225 -25.82 -9.36 5.07
N GLN A 226 -25.97 -8.05 5.32
CA GLN A 226 -27.20 -7.47 5.87
C GLN A 226 -28.27 -7.22 4.80
N GLY A 227 -27.96 -7.47 3.53
CA GLY A 227 -28.86 -7.28 2.39
C GLY A 227 -28.93 -5.85 1.86
N THR A 228 -28.10 -4.93 2.36
CA THR A 228 -27.94 -3.58 1.83
C THR A 228 -27.34 -3.65 0.43
N GLN A 229 -27.93 -2.91 -0.50
CA GLN A 229 -27.46 -2.81 -1.88
C GLN A 229 -26.70 -1.51 -2.08
N TYR A 230 -25.50 -1.58 -2.66
CA TYR A 230 -24.62 -0.44 -2.92
C TYR A 230 -24.33 -0.34 -4.41
N GLU A 231 -24.25 0.89 -4.90
CA GLU A 231 -23.90 1.18 -6.29
C GLU A 231 -22.68 2.10 -6.32
N PHE A 232 -21.55 1.59 -6.80
CA PHE A 232 -20.29 2.33 -6.89
C PHE A 232 -19.98 2.72 -8.33
N GLY A 233 -19.61 3.98 -8.58
CA GLY A 233 -19.17 4.46 -9.90
C GLY A 233 -20.28 4.94 -10.84
N LYS A 234 -21.56 4.72 -10.48
CA LYS A 234 -22.68 5.26 -11.25
C LYS A 234 -22.62 6.79 -11.37
N ASP A 235 -23.21 7.31 -12.45
CA ASP A 235 -23.24 8.73 -12.78
C ASP A 235 -21.84 9.37 -12.83
N ALA A 236 -20.84 8.62 -13.34
CA ALA A 236 -19.45 9.03 -13.43
C ALA A 236 -18.81 9.40 -12.08
N ALA A 237 -19.27 8.82 -10.97
CA ALA A 237 -18.65 8.94 -9.65
C ALA A 237 -17.36 8.09 -9.58
N ILE A 238 -16.38 8.43 -10.43
CA ILE A 238 -15.20 7.62 -10.72
C ILE A 238 -13.95 8.49 -10.61
N GLN A 239 -12.91 7.93 -9.99
CA GLN A 239 -11.56 8.48 -9.97
C GLN A 239 -10.72 7.76 -11.01
N PHE A 240 -9.87 8.51 -11.69
CA PHE A 240 -8.99 7.95 -12.71
C PHE A 240 -7.64 8.68 -12.73
N VAL A 241 -6.67 8.01 -13.33
CA VAL A 241 -5.31 8.50 -13.47
C VAL A 241 -4.97 8.55 -14.95
N TYR A 242 -4.46 9.69 -15.42
CA TYR A 242 -3.97 9.82 -16.79
C TYR A 242 -2.56 9.24 -16.89
N THR A 243 -2.40 8.26 -17.76
CA THR A 243 -1.10 7.80 -18.26
C THR A 243 -0.77 8.51 -19.57
N ASP A 244 0.46 8.36 -20.08
CA ASP A 244 0.85 8.93 -21.39
C ASP A 244 0.01 8.36 -22.57
N VAL A 245 -0.72 7.24 -22.37
CA VAL A 245 -1.48 6.53 -23.41
C VAL A 245 -2.99 6.42 -23.15
N SER A 246 -3.45 6.44 -21.91
CA SER A 246 -4.88 6.27 -21.58
C SER A 246 -5.25 6.77 -20.18
N ALA A 247 -6.56 7.02 -19.95
CA ALA A 247 -7.12 7.22 -18.62
C ALA A 247 -7.51 5.87 -18.00
N ILE A 248 -7.02 5.62 -16.79
CA ILE A 248 -7.24 4.36 -16.07
C ILE A 248 -8.12 4.64 -14.84
N ASN A 249 -9.30 4.02 -14.76
CA ASN A 249 -10.13 4.10 -13.56
C ASN A 249 -9.38 3.48 -12.38
N THR A 250 -9.23 4.20 -11.27
CA THR A 250 -8.53 3.73 -10.07
C THR A 250 -9.44 3.61 -8.86
N ALA A 251 -10.59 4.29 -8.87
CA ALA A 251 -11.64 4.07 -7.88
C ALA A 251 -13.04 4.39 -8.41
N TRP A 252 -14.04 3.70 -7.87
CA TRP A 252 -15.47 3.90 -8.07
C TRP A 252 -16.06 4.30 -6.73
N MET A 253 -16.56 5.52 -6.64
CA MET A 253 -17.10 6.10 -5.40
C MET A 253 -18.52 5.60 -5.17
N LEU A 254 -18.93 5.42 -3.91
CA LEU A 254 -20.29 5.01 -3.58
C LEU A 254 -21.28 6.08 -4.04
N LYS A 255 -22.20 5.76 -4.96
CA LYS A 255 -23.23 6.69 -5.41
C LYS A 255 -24.48 6.63 -4.55
N SER A 256 -24.90 5.41 -4.20
CA SER A 256 -26.09 5.18 -3.38
C SER A 256 -26.02 3.85 -2.65
N ALA A 257 -26.69 3.80 -1.50
CA ALA A 257 -26.97 2.58 -0.77
C ALA A 257 -28.46 2.49 -0.45
N THR A 258 -29.04 1.31 -0.60
CA THR A 258 -30.46 1.02 -0.32
C THR A 258 -30.57 -0.11 0.69
N ALA A 259 -31.20 0.16 1.82
CA ALA A 259 -31.44 -0.84 2.85
C ALA A 259 -32.59 -1.77 2.48
N LEU A 260 -32.74 -2.89 3.20
CA LEU A 260 -33.82 -3.86 2.98
C LEU A 260 -35.23 -3.27 3.15
N ASN A 261 -35.38 -2.25 3.98
CA ASN A 261 -36.66 -1.57 4.20
C ASN A 261 -36.98 -0.53 3.11
N GLY A 262 -36.09 -0.32 2.13
CA GLY A 262 -36.24 0.66 1.06
C GLY A 262 -35.64 2.04 1.34
N ASP A 263 -35.14 2.29 2.55
CA ASP A 263 -34.44 3.54 2.85
C ASP A 263 -33.22 3.68 1.95
N THR A 264 -33.02 4.87 1.40
CA THR A 264 -31.93 5.16 0.47
C THR A 264 -31.07 6.30 0.99
N VAL A 265 -29.75 6.13 0.89
CA VAL A 265 -28.76 7.19 1.09
C VAL A 265 -28.04 7.40 -0.22
N SER A 266 -27.86 8.66 -0.61
CA SER A 266 -27.17 9.04 -1.84
C SER A 266 -26.00 9.95 -1.55
N PHE A 267 -24.95 9.81 -2.33
CA PHE A 267 -23.72 10.55 -2.20
C PHE A 267 -23.49 11.37 -3.46
N SER A 268 -22.88 12.53 -3.27
CA SER A 268 -22.50 13.46 -4.32
C SER A 268 -21.04 13.80 -4.16
N TYR A 269 -20.37 14.00 -5.29
CA TYR A 269 -18.95 14.30 -5.37
C TYR A 269 -18.76 15.43 -6.37
N PHE A 270 -17.65 16.15 -6.21
CA PHE A 270 -17.16 17.02 -7.26
C PHE A 270 -15.69 16.72 -7.53
N MET A 271 -15.28 17.10 -8.72
CA MET A 271 -13.96 16.81 -9.25
C MET A 271 -13.18 18.13 -9.32
N PRO A 272 -12.23 18.38 -8.39
CA PRO A 272 -11.37 19.55 -8.47
C PRO A 272 -10.46 19.44 -9.69
N TRP A 273 -9.90 20.57 -10.13
CA TRP A 273 -8.90 20.58 -11.21
C TRP A 273 -7.68 19.74 -10.80
N PRO A 274 -7.01 19.05 -11.74
CA PRO A 274 -5.96 18.08 -11.45
C PRO A 274 -4.80 18.77 -10.72
N SER A 275 -4.57 18.39 -9.47
CA SER A 275 -3.55 18.99 -8.60
C SER A 275 -2.40 18.04 -8.25
N GLU A 276 -2.41 16.79 -8.74
CA GLU A 276 -1.37 15.83 -8.35
C GLU A 276 -0.12 15.90 -9.22
N LYS A 277 1.00 16.31 -8.60
CA LYS A 277 2.34 16.01 -9.11
C LYS A 277 2.87 14.75 -8.44
N ARG A 278 2.73 13.58 -9.08
CA ARG A 278 3.42 12.37 -8.63
C ARG A 278 4.87 12.41 -9.13
N PHE A 279 5.85 12.24 -8.24
CA PHE A 279 7.25 12.14 -8.68
C PHE A 279 7.47 10.82 -9.43
N GLY A 280 8.31 10.86 -10.47
CA GLY A 280 8.67 9.67 -11.23
C GLY A 280 9.20 8.56 -10.31
N LYS A 281 8.83 7.31 -10.61
CA LYS A 281 9.19 6.13 -9.81
C LYS A 281 10.49 5.46 -10.26
N SER A 282 10.98 5.84 -11.44
CA SER A 282 12.18 5.25 -12.02
C SER A 282 12.99 6.24 -12.84
N VAL A 283 14.30 6.00 -12.92
CA VAL A 283 15.21 6.63 -13.88
C VAL A 283 15.65 5.56 -14.86
N HIS A 284 15.55 5.88 -16.15
CA HIS A 284 16.10 5.06 -17.22
C HIS A 284 17.41 5.70 -17.70
N ILE A 285 18.49 4.92 -17.70
CA ILE A 285 19.79 5.35 -18.22
C ILE A 285 20.17 4.42 -19.37
N LYS A 286 20.51 4.99 -20.52
CA LYS A 286 21.04 4.27 -21.67
C LYS A 286 22.53 4.60 -21.82
N GLU A 287 23.37 3.57 -21.83
CA GLU A 287 24.82 3.66 -21.98
C GLU A 287 25.26 2.83 -23.18
N GLY A 288 25.94 3.46 -24.11
CA GLY A 288 26.62 2.80 -25.23
C GLY A 288 27.16 3.84 -26.17
N CYS A 289 27.94 3.40 -27.16
CA CYS A 289 28.58 4.31 -28.10
C CYS A 289 28.11 4.03 -29.51
N LYS A 290 27.71 5.11 -30.20
CA LYS A 290 27.20 5.08 -31.57
C LYS A 290 28.29 4.75 -32.62
N GLU A 291 29.57 4.91 -32.28
CA GLU A 291 30.70 4.87 -33.25
C GLU A 291 32.02 4.29 -32.68
N CYS A 292 31.99 3.35 -31.72
CA CYS A 292 33.23 2.76 -31.18
C CYS A 292 33.89 1.75 -32.14
N PHE A 293 34.64 2.25 -33.12
CA PHE A 293 35.73 1.49 -33.75
C PHE A 293 37.03 1.68 -32.95
N PRO A 294 38.02 0.76 -33.07
CA PRO A 294 39.18 0.71 -32.17
C PRO A 294 40.20 1.85 -32.36
N TYR A 295 39.83 3.01 -32.90
CA TYR A 295 40.79 4.05 -33.31
C TYR A 295 40.39 5.50 -33.11
N ASN A 296 39.36 5.83 -32.31
CA ASN A 296 39.14 7.23 -31.97
C ASN A 296 38.62 7.42 -30.55
N GLU A 297 39.49 7.89 -29.65
CA GLU A 297 39.24 8.15 -28.23
C GLU A 297 38.32 9.38 -27.98
N SER A 298 37.56 9.84 -28.99
CA SER A 298 37.00 11.20 -28.99
C SER A 298 35.58 11.33 -29.54
N ILE A 299 34.73 10.30 -29.46
CA ILE A 299 33.36 10.40 -30.00
C ILE A 299 32.30 10.50 -28.89
N TYR A 300 31.82 11.73 -28.73
CA TYR A 300 30.72 12.17 -27.88
C TYR A 300 29.37 11.83 -28.51
N ASN A 301 28.76 10.70 -28.16
CA ASN A 301 27.36 10.41 -28.53
C ASN A 301 26.63 9.74 -27.36
N TYR A 302 26.42 10.51 -26.28
CA TYR A 302 25.70 10.08 -25.08
C TYR A 302 24.24 10.55 -25.18
N VAL A 303 23.27 9.62 -25.18
CA VAL A 303 21.84 9.96 -25.19
C VAL A 303 21.28 9.73 -23.79
N ARG A 304 20.96 10.83 -23.12
CA ARG A 304 20.29 10.85 -21.81
C ARG A 304 18.84 11.27 -22.00
N SER A 305 17.91 10.47 -21.47
CA SER A 305 16.51 10.86 -21.32
C SER A 305 16.03 10.57 -19.90
N ASP A 306 15.88 11.62 -19.09
CA ASP A 306 15.27 11.51 -17.76
C ASP A 306 13.74 11.60 -17.91
N SER A 307 13.02 10.47 -17.86
CA SER A 307 11.56 10.49 -17.79
C SER A 307 11.09 10.24 -16.35
N SER A 308 10.98 11.30 -15.55
CA SER A 308 10.10 11.25 -14.38
C SER A 308 8.67 11.46 -14.86
N GLY A 309 7.88 10.39 -14.99
CA GLY A 309 6.45 10.54 -15.29
C GLY A 309 5.75 11.29 -14.15
N VAL A 310 5.30 12.51 -14.42
CA VAL A 310 4.32 13.18 -13.56
C VAL A 310 2.96 12.64 -13.95
N THR A 311 2.41 11.77 -13.11
CA THR A 311 1.07 11.25 -13.33
C THR A 311 0.06 12.20 -12.71
N TYR A 312 -0.90 12.67 -13.50
CA TYR A 312 -2.00 13.48 -13.03
C TYR A 312 -3.18 12.57 -12.68
N GLY A 313 -3.55 12.60 -11.40
CA GLY A 313 -4.78 11.97 -10.91
C GLY A 313 -5.95 12.95 -10.95
N GLN A 314 -7.14 12.41 -11.12
CA GLN A 314 -8.41 13.10 -10.95
C GLN A 314 -9.17 12.45 -9.81
N ASP A 315 -9.13 13.12 -8.66
CA ASP A 315 -9.79 12.65 -7.43
C ASP A 315 -11.24 13.14 -7.40
N GLN A 316 -12.13 12.33 -6.84
CA GLN A 316 -13.51 12.72 -6.54
C GLN A 316 -13.57 13.03 -5.05
N ILE A 317 -13.98 14.24 -4.68
CA ILE A 317 -14.07 14.66 -3.28
C ILE A 317 -15.54 14.84 -2.86
N PRO A 318 -15.92 14.47 -1.62
CA PRO A 318 -17.31 14.47 -1.18
C PRO A 318 -17.98 15.86 -1.25
N ALA A 319 -19.06 16.00 -2.00
CA ALA A 319 -19.88 17.22 -2.01
C ALA A 319 -20.95 17.19 -0.91
N GLY A 320 -21.60 16.05 -0.72
CA GLY A 320 -22.66 15.89 0.27
C GLY A 320 -23.30 14.51 0.27
N ILE A 321 -24.11 14.27 1.30
CA ILE A 321 -24.83 13.01 1.52
C ILE A 321 -26.29 13.36 1.79
N ASN A 322 -27.22 12.83 0.99
CA ASN A 322 -28.64 12.90 1.29
C ASN A 322 -29.08 11.59 1.91
N PHE A 323 -29.76 11.66 3.04
CA PHE A 323 -30.29 10.51 3.79
C PHE A 323 -31.75 10.78 4.17
N PRO A 324 -32.53 9.76 4.61
CA PRO A 324 -33.97 9.91 4.80
C PRO A 324 -34.39 11.06 5.71
N GLU A 325 -33.57 11.39 6.71
CA GLU A 325 -33.88 12.42 7.71
C GLU A 325 -33.20 13.77 7.46
N GLY A 326 -32.36 13.91 6.42
CA GLY A 326 -31.59 15.14 6.24
C GLY A 326 -30.46 15.09 5.22
N ILE A 327 -29.57 16.07 5.34
CA ILE A 327 -28.47 16.30 4.41
C ILE A 327 -27.17 16.60 5.17
N VAL A 328 -26.07 15.99 4.72
CA VAL A 328 -24.70 16.36 5.09
C VAL A 328 -24.06 17.17 3.96
N THR A 329 -23.44 18.29 4.29
CA THR A 329 -22.68 19.12 3.34
C THR A 329 -21.27 19.37 3.84
N TYR A 330 -20.31 19.40 2.93
CA TYR A 330 -18.89 19.64 3.22
C TYR A 330 -18.43 21.03 2.74
N GLY A 331 -17.73 21.75 3.60
CA GLY A 331 -16.99 22.96 3.27
C GLY A 331 -15.50 22.67 3.18
N TYR A 332 -14.83 23.33 2.23
CA TYR A 332 -13.42 23.11 1.91
C TYR A 332 -12.60 24.39 2.05
N GLN A 333 -11.31 24.22 2.35
CA GLN A 333 -10.29 25.25 2.27
C GLN A 333 -9.08 24.74 1.49
N ASN A 334 -8.36 25.64 0.83
CA ASN A 334 -7.12 25.32 0.12
C ASN A 334 -5.90 25.61 0.99
N MET A 335 -4.93 24.69 0.97
CA MET A 335 -3.62 24.87 1.59
C MET A 335 -2.52 24.49 0.59
N THR A 336 -1.46 25.28 0.51
CA THR A 336 -0.32 24.99 -0.39
C THR A 336 0.78 24.25 0.37
N ILE A 337 1.04 23.00 0.00
CA ILE A 337 1.93 22.08 0.69
C ILE A 337 2.93 21.54 -0.33
N GLY A 338 4.23 21.68 -0.09
CA GLY A 338 5.25 21.25 -1.05
C GLY A 338 5.12 21.86 -2.46
N GLY A 339 4.43 23.00 -2.60
CA GLY A 339 4.15 23.64 -3.90
C GLY A 339 2.89 23.11 -4.61
N VAL A 340 2.12 22.23 -3.98
CA VAL A 340 0.85 21.68 -4.48
C VAL A 340 -0.31 22.23 -3.64
N VAL A 341 -1.43 22.58 -4.29
CA VAL A 341 -2.65 22.98 -3.58
C VAL A 341 -3.46 21.73 -3.21
N GLU A 342 -3.71 21.54 -1.91
CA GLU A 342 -4.57 20.49 -1.38
C GLU A 342 -5.90 21.08 -0.87
N ASP A 343 -7.01 20.37 -1.12
CA ASP A 343 -8.34 20.67 -0.60
C ASP A 343 -8.58 19.92 0.72
N LEU A 344 -8.79 20.66 1.81
CA LEU A 344 -9.09 20.11 3.13
C LEU A 344 -10.50 20.50 3.59
N ILE A 345 -11.23 19.56 4.18
CA ILE A 345 -12.55 19.79 4.76
C ILE A 345 -12.38 20.66 6.01
N ASN A 346 -12.87 21.90 5.99
CA ASN A 346 -12.86 22.77 7.17
C ASN A 346 -14.21 22.80 7.92
N GLU A 347 -15.27 22.31 7.27
CA GLU A 347 -16.62 22.36 7.81
C GLU A 347 -17.45 21.14 7.37
N ILE A 348 -18.20 20.55 8.29
CA ILE A 348 -19.24 19.56 8.01
C ILE A 348 -20.52 20.04 8.66
N LYS A 349 -21.59 20.21 7.89
CA LYS A 349 -22.92 20.56 8.40
C LYS A 349 -23.87 19.39 8.19
N ILE A 350 -24.67 19.11 9.21
CA ILE A 350 -25.76 18.16 9.18
C ILE A 350 -27.04 18.95 9.42
N MET A 351 -27.97 18.88 8.47
CA MET A 351 -29.25 19.59 8.48
C MET A 351 -30.39 18.58 8.40
N ASP A 352 -31.53 18.89 9.01
CA ASP A 352 -32.77 18.16 8.76
C ASP A 352 -33.37 18.55 7.40
N LEU A 353 -34.48 17.91 7.02
CA LEU A 353 -35.20 18.21 5.78
C LEU A 353 -35.78 19.63 5.73
N ASP A 354 -36.02 20.25 6.88
CA ASP A 354 -36.51 21.63 7.01
C ASP A 354 -35.35 22.66 6.98
N SER A 355 -34.12 22.21 6.69
CA SER A 355 -32.90 23.02 6.66
C SER A 355 -32.46 23.59 8.02
N ASN A 356 -32.96 23.04 9.13
CA ASN A 356 -32.46 23.39 10.45
C ASN A 356 -31.11 22.70 10.70
N LEU A 357 -30.17 23.44 11.27
CA LEU A 357 -28.86 22.90 11.62
C LEU A 357 -28.95 21.95 12.83
N ILE A 358 -28.78 20.66 12.58
CA ILE A 358 -28.69 19.63 13.63
C ILE A 358 -27.30 19.67 14.28
N ARG A 359 -26.26 19.71 13.43
CA ARG A 359 -24.87 19.63 13.88
C ARG A 359 -23.91 20.31 12.92
N LYS A 360 -22.89 20.94 13.47
CA LYS A 360 -21.81 21.62 12.75
C LYS A 360 -20.45 21.23 13.33
N VAL A 361 -19.61 20.65 12.49
CA VAL A 361 -18.24 20.28 12.81
C VAL A 361 -17.30 21.25 12.09
N ASN A 362 -16.36 21.84 12.81
CA ASN A 362 -15.29 22.66 12.25
C ASN A 362 -13.94 21.98 12.49
N LEU A 363 -13.11 21.91 11.45
CA LEU A 363 -11.78 21.33 11.47
C LEU A 363 -10.76 22.44 11.25
N TYR A 364 -9.72 22.45 12.09
CA TYR A 364 -8.67 23.48 12.07
C TYR A 364 -7.32 22.83 11.84
N TYR A 365 -6.47 23.49 11.07
CA TYR A 365 -5.23 22.91 10.55
C TYR A 365 -4.03 23.82 10.76
N THR A 366 -2.88 23.19 10.99
CA THR A 366 -1.56 23.82 10.88
C THR A 366 -0.90 23.40 9.57
N GLN A 367 -0.43 24.39 8.81
CA GLN A 367 0.34 24.17 7.58
C GLN A 367 1.80 23.85 7.92
N GLY A 368 2.24 22.64 7.63
CA GLY A 368 3.65 22.28 7.55
C GLY A 368 4.21 22.49 6.14
N LEU A 369 5.51 22.24 5.95
CA LEU A 369 6.13 22.29 4.62
C LEU A 369 5.78 21.06 3.78
N ARG A 370 5.62 19.89 4.43
CA ARG A 370 5.33 18.60 3.78
C ARG A 370 3.89 18.14 3.88
N PHE A 371 3.19 18.55 4.94
CA PHE A 371 1.83 18.11 5.24
C PHE A 371 1.04 19.20 5.95
N ALA A 372 -0.29 19.12 5.87
CA ALA A 372 -1.20 19.82 6.77
C ALA A 372 -1.61 18.89 7.90
N PHE A 373 -1.58 19.40 9.13
CA PHE A 373 -1.89 18.65 10.34
C PHE A 373 -3.21 19.12 10.93
N LEU A 374 -4.08 18.19 11.31
CA LEU A 374 -5.34 18.51 11.98
C LEU A 374 -5.07 18.90 13.42
N ASP A 375 -5.26 20.16 13.80
CA ASP A 375 -4.97 20.68 15.15
C ASP A 375 -6.12 20.46 16.11
N SER A 376 -7.35 20.69 15.64
CA SER A 376 -8.53 20.55 16.48
C SER A 376 -9.81 20.35 15.68
N VAL A 377 -10.77 19.70 16.33
CA VAL A 377 -12.13 19.48 15.83
C VAL A 377 -13.08 20.08 16.85
N LYS A 378 -13.94 21.00 16.39
CA LYS A 378 -14.99 21.62 17.19
C LYS A 378 -16.35 21.17 16.69
N ILE A 379 -17.10 20.48 17.55
CA ILE A 379 -18.45 19.98 17.26
C ILE A 379 -19.45 20.87 18.00
N ASN A 380 -20.37 21.45 17.25
CA ASN A 380 -21.48 22.28 17.74
C ASN A 380 -22.82 21.67 17.30
N GLY A 381 -23.89 21.91 18.05
CA GLY A 381 -25.25 21.43 17.73
C GLY A 381 -25.83 20.51 18.80
N GLY A 382 -27.10 20.70 19.12
CA GLY A 382 -27.76 20.23 20.35
C GLY A 382 -27.83 21.30 21.45
N SER A 383 -28.44 21.00 22.60
CA SER A 383 -28.55 21.89 23.77
C SER A 383 -27.29 21.93 24.65
N GLU A 384 -26.15 21.45 24.16
CA GLU A 384 -24.92 21.26 24.94
C GLU A 384 -23.80 22.23 24.55
N GLN A 385 -22.83 22.41 25.46
CA GLN A 385 -21.59 23.13 25.17
C GLN A 385 -20.82 22.48 24.03
N ALA A 386 -20.17 23.30 23.20
CA ALA A 386 -19.34 22.82 22.10
C ALA A 386 -18.27 21.83 22.58
N LEU A 387 -18.13 20.72 21.86
CA LEU A 387 -17.11 19.71 22.13
C LEU A 387 -15.86 20.04 21.32
N VAL A 388 -14.70 20.16 21.98
CA VAL A 388 -13.43 20.48 21.31
C VAL A 388 -12.40 19.39 21.57
N TYR A 389 -12.00 18.70 20.51
CA TYR A 389 -10.85 17.80 20.50
C TYR A 389 -9.62 18.56 20.02
N ARG A 390 -8.45 18.31 20.62
CA ARG A 390 -7.17 18.89 20.19
C ARG A 390 -6.13 17.81 20.00
N PHE A 391 -5.31 17.97 18.97
CA PHE A 391 -4.31 17.00 18.56
C PHE A 391 -2.93 17.67 18.54
N THR A 392 -1.94 17.00 19.10
CA THR A 392 -0.54 17.45 19.07
C THR A 392 0.30 16.38 18.42
N TYR A 393 1.23 16.76 17.54
CA TYR A 393 2.09 15.84 16.80
C TYR A 393 3.57 15.98 17.20
N GLN A 394 4.35 14.95 16.92
CA GLN A 394 5.79 14.95 17.09
C GLN A 394 6.44 15.71 15.92
N MET A 395 6.52 17.03 16.03
CA MET A 395 7.01 17.94 14.97
C MET A 395 8.52 18.20 15.01
N LYS A 396 9.18 17.77 16.09
CA LYS A 396 10.58 18.09 16.38
C LYS A 396 11.38 16.86 16.77
N ASP A 397 12.67 16.91 16.51
CA ASP A 397 13.61 15.89 16.94
C ASP A 397 14.04 16.05 18.42
N GLN A 398 14.91 15.16 18.89
CA GLN A 398 15.47 15.18 20.25
C GLN A 398 16.26 16.45 20.60
N ASN A 399 16.70 17.22 19.59
CA ASN A 399 17.42 18.48 19.75
C ASN A 399 16.49 19.69 19.59
N ASN A 400 15.16 19.48 19.60
CA ASN A 400 14.13 20.52 19.45
C ASN A 400 14.16 21.22 18.07
N VAL A 401 14.72 20.57 17.04
CA VAL A 401 14.73 21.05 15.66
C VAL A 401 13.49 20.57 14.93
N LEU A 402 12.80 21.47 14.22
CA LEU A 402 11.61 21.13 13.42
C LEU A 402 12.00 20.18 12.28
N PHE A 403 11.29 19.05 12.16
CA PHE A 403 11.51 18.11 11.06
C PHE A 403 11.34 18.76 9.69
N ASP A 404 10.51 19.80 9.60
CA ASP A 404 10.31 20.52 8.35
C ASP A 404 11.56 21.24 7.85
N SER A 405 12.42 21.69 8.78
CA SER A 405 13.70 22.33 8.46
C SER A 405 14.78 21.33 8.02
N LEU A 406 14.59 20.04 8.31
CA LEU A 406 15.56 18.99 8.01
C LEU A 406 15.37 18.44 6.60
N ALA A 407 16.44 17.88 6.03
CA ALA A 407 16.31 16.91 4.96
C ALA A 407 15.95 15.57 5.61
N LEU A 408 14.81 15.00 5.23
CA LEU A 408 14.35 13.70 5.73
C LEU A 408 14.59 12.66 4.63
N GLY A 409 15.09 11.49 5.01
CA GLY A 409 15.17 10.32 4.15
C GLY A 409 13.90 9.46 4.24
N THR A 410 13.96 8.28 3.64
CA THR A 410 12.91 7.25 3.81
C THR A 410 13.50 5.89 4.12
N ASP A 411 12.74 5.05 4.82
CA ASP A 411 13.01 3.62 4.89
C ASP A 411 12.62 2.91 3.57
N ASN A 412 12.85 1.59 3.51
CA ASN A 412 12.59 0.77 2.34
C ASN A 412 11.09 0.62 1.98
N TRP A 413 10.18 0.99 2.88
CA TRP A 413 8.74 0.96 2.69
C TRP A 413 8.14 2.34 2.40
N GLY A 414 9.02 3.35 2.31
CA GLY A 414 8.70 4.74 1.98
C GLY A 414 8.34 5.61 3.18
N TYR A 415 8.40 5.09 4.42
CA TYR A 415 8.15 5.89 5.63
C TYR A 415 9.31 6.85 5.89
N LEU A 416 9.00 8.04 6.41
CA LEU A 416 10.00 9.07 6.67
C LEU A 416 11.03 8.67 7.75
N SER A 417 12.30 9.02 7.53
CA SER A 417 13.43 8.79 8.46
C SER A 417 14.33 10.03 8.61
N LYS A 418 15.11 10.10 9.71
CA LYS A 418 15.90 11.28 10.13
C LYS A 418 17.30 11.40 9.50
N ARG A 419 17.82 10.36 8.84
CA ARG A 419 19.22 10.37 8.38
C ARG A 419 19.40 11.11 7.06
N VAL A 420 20.25 12.14 7.05
CA VAL A 420 20.95 12.67 5.86
C VAL A 420 22.34 13.17 6.30
N ASN A 421 23.42 12.65 5.72
CA ASN A 421 24.72 13.32 5.78
C ASN A 421 24.78 14.43 4.72
N ASN A 422 24.65 15.70 5.12
CA ASN A 422 25.05 16.91 4.36
C ASN A 422 24.69 17.06 2.85
N ILE A 423 23.86 16.21 2.22
CA ILE A 423 23.50 16.37 0.80
C ILE A 423 22.31 17.32 0.63
N VAL A 424 22.45 18.19 -0.37
CA VAL A 424 21.51 19.24 -0.78
C VAL A 424 20.12 18.67 -1.11
N LYS A 425 19.07 19.34 -0.61
CA LYS A 425 17.67 19.12 -1.00
C LYS A 425 17.52 19.11 -2.53
N LYS A 426 17.25 17.94 -3.13
CA LYS A 426 16.79 17.85 -4.52
C LYS A 426 15.40 17.21 -4.56
N THR A 427 14.53 17.77 -5.38
CA THR A 427 13.08 17.50 -5.48
C THR A 427 12.75 16.37 -6.45
N SER A 428 13.57 15.32 -6.49
CA SER A 428 13.48 14.26 -7.50
C SER A 428 13.73 12.87 -6.91
N ILE A 429 13.66 11.86 -7.78
CA ILE A 429 13.61 10.43 -7.46
C ILE A 429 14.68 10.07 -6.41
N PRO A 430 14.31 9.52 -5.24
CA PRO A 430 15.27 9.13 -4.20
C PRO A 430 16.20 8.00 -4.69
N PHE A 431 17.51 8.16 -4.43
CA PHE A 431 18.55 7.15 -4.70
C PHE A 431 19.50 6.95 -3.52
N ASN A 432 19.80 5.68 -3.24
CA ASN A 432 20.74 5.27 -2.19
C ASN A 432 22.19 5.60 -2.56
N GLU A 433 22.94 6.24 -1.65
CA GLU A 433 24.41 6.41 -1.72
C GLU A 433 25.17 5.06 -1.71
N GLY A 434 24.52 3.98 -1.27
CA GLY A 434 25.07 2.61 -1.25
C GLY A 434 25.20 1.91 -2.62
N ILE A 435 24.71 2.51 -3.72
CA ILE A 435 25.15 2.10 -5.07
C ILE A 435 26.61 2.57 -5.31
N GLY A 436 27.16 3.32 -4.36
CA GLY A 436 28.56 3.70 -4.26
C GLY A 436 29.51 2.58 -4.69
N GLN A 437 30.30 2.92 -5.71
CA GLN A 437 31.49 2.23 -6.22
C GLN A 437 31.33 1.08 -7.23
N GLY A 438 30.11 0.62 -7.55
CA GLY A 438 29.93 -0.51 -8.47
C GLY A 438 29.66 -0.16 -9.94
N VAL A 439 28.85 0.87 -10.19
CA VAL A 439 28.43 1.26 -11.54
C VAL A 439 29.12 2.56 -11.93
N SER A 440 30.22 2.42 -12.66
CA SER A 440 30.95 3.56 -13.23
C SER A 440 30.24 4.02 -14.49
N ILE A 441 29.84 5.30 -14.55
CA ILE A 441 29.29 5.92 -15.75
C ILE A 441 30.36 6.82 -16.35
N TYR A 442 30.63 6.69 -17.64
CA TYR A 442 31.59 7.54 -18.33
C TYR A 442 31.15 9.01 -18.34
N LYS A 443 32.01 9.94 -17.91
CA LYS A 443 31.81 11.40 -17.95
C LYS A 443 32.44 11.94 -19.24
N PRO A 444 31.65 12.33 -20.26
CA PRO A 444 32.20 12.78 -21.55
C PRO A 444 33.05 14.03 -21.41
N ASP A 445 32.60 15.00 -20.61
CA ASP A 445 33.22 16.32 -20.45
C ASP A 445 34.64 16.30 -19.86
N TYR A 446 35.05 15.18 -19.26
CA TYR A 446 36.32 15.05 -18.55
C TYR A 446 37.14 13.82 -18.95
N GLY A 447 36.66 12.98 -19.88
CA GLY A 447 37.34 11.74 -20.26
C GLY A 447 37.59 10.78 -19.08
N THR A 448 36.78 10.85 -18.02
CA THR A 448 36.94 10.07 -16.78
C THR A 448 35.66 9.31 -16.46
N TYR A 449 35.73 8.31 -15.59
CA TYR A 449 34.55 7.65 -15.03
C TYR A 449 34.06 8.41 -13.79
N GLY A 450 32.74 8.58 -13.67
CA GLY A 450 32.08 9.12 -12.49
C GLY A 450 31.17 8.08 -11.84
N TYR A 451 30.77 8.35 -10.61
CA TYR A 451 29.81 7.49 -9.93
C TYR A 451 28.39 7.90 -10.33
N LEU A 452 27.50 6.92 -10.47
CA LEU A 452 26.08 7.16 -10.78
C LEU A 452 25.44 8.20 -9.84
N GLU A 453 25.84 8.25 -8.57
CA GLU A 453 25.36 9.21 -7.56
C GLU A 453 25.60 10.68 -7.93
N ASP A 454 26.56 10.97 -8.81
CA ASP A 454 26.80 12.33 -9.33
C ASP A 454 25.69 12.80 -10.28
N TYR A 455 24.93 11.86 -10.85
CA TYR A 455 24.00 12.08 -11.97
C TYR A 455 22.52 11.99 -11.60
N VAL A 456 22.18 11.30 -10.51
CA VAL A 456 20.83 11.22 -9.95
C VAL A 456 20.74 12.01 -8.64
N SER A 457 19.56 12.54 -8.32
CA SER A 457 19.34 13.12 -7.00
C SER A 457 19.44 12.03 -5.93
N SER A 458 20.45 12.08 -5.08
CA SER A 458 20.51 11.21 -3.92
C SER A 458 19.54 11.72 -2.84
N MET A 459 18.68 10.82 -2.37
CA MET A 459 18.09 10.91 -1.05
C MET A 459 18.54 9.64 -0.35
N GLU A 460 19.23 9.76 0.78
CA GLU A 460 19.65 8.58 1.55
C GLU A 460 18.42 7.70 1.87
N PHE A 461 18.52 6.43 1.49
CA PHE A 461 17.66 5.38 2.04
C PHE A 461 18.35 4.81 3.26
N ASP A 462 17.58 4.59 4.32
CA ASP A 462 18.08 3.88 5.49
C ASP A 462 18.10 2.36 5.21
N THR A 463 19.07 1.91 4.40
CA THR A 463 19.21 0.50 4.01
C THR A 463 20.10 -0.29 4.95
N ARG A 464 20.85 0.39 5.83
CA ARG A 464 21.64 -0.29 6.86
C ARG A 464 20.71 -0.45 8.05
N LEU A 465 20.59 -1.66 8.59
CA LEU A 465 20.04 -1.86 9.93
C LEU A 465 20.99 -1.19 10.90
N VAL A 466 20.83 0.12 11.09
CA VAL A 466 21.64 0.87 12.03
C VAL A 466 21.09 0.56 13.42
N ASN A 467 21.99 0.35 14.38
CA ASN A 467 21.71 0.15 15.81
C ASN A 467 20.98 1.33 16.49
N THR A 468 20.48 2.33 15.76
CA THR A 468 19.86 3.53 16.33
C THR A 468 18.47 3.73 15.75
N ALA A 469 17.46 3.53 16.58
CA ALA A 469 16.06 3.74 16.20
C ALA A 469 15.79 5.21 15.80
N THR A 470 14.93 5.38 14.81
CA THR A 470 14.50 6.69 14.33
C THR A 470 13.43 7.25 15.28
N PRO A 471 13.53 8.49 15.76
CA PRO A 471 12.47 9.07 16.57
C PRO A 471 11.16 9.11 15.76
N PRO A 472 9.99 8.97 16.39
CA PRO A 472 8.71 9.12 15.68
C PRO A 472 8.62 10.50 15.01
N ILE A 473 8.41 10.52 13.68
CA ILE A 473 8.34 11.73 12.87
C ILE A 473 6.87 12.00 12.53
N TYR A 474 6.38 13.21 12.84
CA TYR A 474 5.02 13.68 12.55
C TYR A 474 3.86 12.87 13.14
N LEU A 475 4.14 11.86 13.99
CA LEU A 475 3.11 11.02 14.60
C LEU A 475 2.32 11.77 15.69
N LEU A 476 1.03 11.44 15.80
CA LEU A 476 0.14 11.95 16.85
C LEU A 476 0.68 11.63 18.23
N LYS A 477 1.03 12.65 19.00
CA LYS A 477 1.62 12.54 20.33
C LYS A 477 0.56 12.62 21.44
N GLU A 478 -0.45 13.46 21.28
CA GLU A 478 -1.45 13.70 22.32
C GLU A 478 -2.82 14.06 21.71
N ILE A 479 -3.88 13.55 22.36
CA ILE A 479 -5.26 13.99 22.18
C ILE A 479 -5.74 14.62 23.48
N LYS A 480 -6.29 15.84 23.42
CA LYS A 480 -7.07 16.44 24.52
C LYS A 480 -8.54 16.38 24.18
N TYR A 481 -9.33 15.84 25.10
CA TYR A 481 -10.76 15.62 24.93
C TYR A 481 -11.58 16.83 25.45
N PRO A 482 -12.82 17.03 24.98
CA PRO A 482 -13.70 18.17 25.30
C PRO A 482 -13.96 18.49 26.79
N LYS A 483 -13.56 17.63 27.73
CA LYS A 483 -13.76 17.79 29.17
C LYS A 483 -12.48 17.65 30.00
N GLY A 484 -11.32 17.79 29.36
CA GLY A 484 -10.03 17.87 30.05
C GLY A 484 -9.27 16.54 30.14
N GLY A 485 -9.90 15.42 29.83
CA GLY A 485 -9.20 14.15 29.66
C GLY A 485 -8.14 14.24 28.57
N THR A 486 -7.08 13.44 28.71
CA THR A 486 -5.96 13.40 27.76
C THR A 486 -5.53 11.98 27.48
N THR A 487 -5.04 11.74 26.27
CA THR A 487 -4.34 10.50 25.91
C THR A 487 -3.04 10.86 25.24
N THR A 488 -1.92 10.35 25.73
CA THR A 488 -0.61 10.48 25.08
C THR A 488 -0.17 9.13 24.52
N TYR A 489 0.51 9.20 23.38
CA TYR A 489 1.06 8.04 22.68
C TYR A 489 2.57 8.18 22.57
N SER A 490 3.28 7.10 22.88
CA SER A 490 4.70 6.95 22.59
C SER A 490 4.86 5.83 21.57
N PHE A 491 5.64 6.08 20.53
CA PHE A 491 5.88 5.12 19.45
C PHE A 491 7.35 4.72 19.39
N GLU A 492 7.59 3.54 18.84
CA GLU A 492 8.90 3.01 18.52
C GLU A 492 8.86 2.37 17.13
N ASN A 493 10.02 2.22 16.49
CA ASN A 493 10.08 1.49 15.23
C ASN A 493 9.71 0.02 15.44
N HIS A 494 9.19 -0.59 14.39
CA HIS A 494 9.17 -2.05 14.32
C HIS A 494 10.60 -2.61 14.36
N LEU A 495 10.76 -3.89 14.75
CA LEU A 495 12.03 -4.61 14.67
C LEU A 495 12.01 -5.63 13.54
N VAL A 496 13.04 -5.59 12.70
CA VAL A 496 13.24 -6.56 11.60
C VAL A 496 14.59 -7.25 11.80
N SER A 497 14.59 -8.56 11.56
CA SER A 497 15.82 -9.34 11.49
C SER A 497 16.16 -9.63 10.04
N SER A 498 17.45 -9.48 9.73
CA SER A 498 17.97 -9.56 8.37
C SER A 498 18.59 -10.91 8.05
N SER A 499 18.73 -11.77 9.05
CA SER A 499 19.29 -13.10 8.92
C SER A 499 18.77 -13.98 10.07
N PRO A 500 18.58 -15.30 9.86
CA PRO A 500 18.36 -16.23 10.97
C PRO A 500 19.46 -16.19 12.04
N TYR A 501 20.61 -15.55 11.75
CA TYR A 501 21.75 -15.35 12.65
C TYR A 501 21.73 -13.99 13.42
N GLN A 502 20.55 -13.37 13.63
CA GLN A 502 20.29 -12.36 14.68
C GLN A 502 20.94 -10.97 14.55
N VAL A 503 20.96 -10.35 13.36
CA VAL A 503 21.15 -8.89 13.29
C VAL A 503 19.76 -8.24 13.29
N TYR A 504 19.49 -7.43 14.32
CA TYR A 504 18.22 -6.72 14.50
C TYR A 504 18.39 -5.24 14.22
N GLY A 505 17.44 -4.64 13.51
CA GLY A 505 17.39 -3.19 13.31
C GLY A 505 15.96 -2.67 13.16
N PRO A 506 15.80 -1.32 13.16
CA PRO A 506 14.50 -0.69 12.95
C PRO A 506 13.94 -1.09 11.58
N GLY A 507 12.66 -1.46 11.57
CA GLY A 507 11.88 -1.87 10.41
C GLY A 507 10.85 -0.84 9.98
N ALA A 508 10.04 -1.22 8.99
CA ALA A 508 9.01 -0.39 8.37
C ALA A 508 8.09 0.30 9.39
N GLY A 509 7.95 1.61 9.34
CA GLY A 509 6.94 2.34 10.13
C GLY A 509 7.11 2.27 11.65
N TYR A 510 5.99 2.44 12.38
CA TYR A 510 5.97 2.54 13.84
C TYR A 510 4.86 1.69 14.50
N ARG A 511 5.16 1.24 15.72
CA ARG A 511 4.23 0.58 16.65
C ARG A 511 4.14 1.35 17.96
N VAL A 512 3.01 1.22 18.67
CA VAL A 512 2.82 1.87 19.96
C VAL A 512 3.65 1.18 21.02
N ARG A 513 4.39 1.98 21.78
CA ARG A 513 5.18 1.55 22.93
C ARG A 513 4.42 1.73 24.23
N GLU A 514 3.76 2.88 24.37
CA GLU A 514 3.10 3.29 25.61
C GLU A 514 1.90 4.19 25.30
N ILE A 515 0.84 4.01 26.09
CA ILE A 515 -0.34 4.87 26.11
C ILE A 515 -0.58 5.32 27.54
N ILE A 516 -0.67 6.64 27.76
CA ILE A 516 -1.05 7.21 29.06
C ILE A 516 -2.37 7.94 28.88
N SER A 517 -3.39 7.53 29.60
CA SER A 517 -4.74 8.08 29.52
C SER A 517 -5.16 8.70 30.86
N ASN A 518 -5.83 9.84 30.83
CA ASN A 518 -6.37 10.53 31.99
C ASN A 518 -7.80 10.95 31.68
N ASP A 519 -8.74 10.68 32.59
CA ASP A 519 -10.16 11.02 32.45
C ASP A 519 -10.46 12.53 32.67
N GLY A 520 -9.51 13.29 33.22
CA GLY A 520 -9.65 14.70 33.55
C GLY A 520 -10.54 14.99 34.77
N ILE A 521 -11.01 13.96 35.49
CA ILE A 521 -11.94 14.06 36.62
C ILE A 521 -11.27 13.59 37.92
N ILE A 522 -10.67 12.40 37.90
CA ILE A 522 -10.08 11.76 39.08
C ILE A 522 -8.57 12.08 39.15
N GLY A 523 -7.98 12.51 38.03
CA GLY A 523 -6.57 12.91 37.92
C GLY A 523 -5.58 11.74 37.98
N GLN A 524 -6.06 10.50 38.11
CA GLN A 524 -5.22 9.32 38.02
C GLN A 524 -5.05 8.91 36.56
N ALA A 525 -3.80 8.98 36.07
CA ALA A 525 -3.47 8.51 34.74
C ALA A 525 -3.34 6.99 34.73
N GLN A 526 -4.05 6.32 33.83
CA GLN A 526 -3.83 4.93 33.50
C GLN A 526 -2.71 4.83 32.48
N ARG A 527 -1.62 4.18 32.85
CA ARG A 527 -0.48 3.91 31.96
C ARG A 527 -0.55 2.47 31.48
N ARG A 528 -0.40 2.27 30.17
CA ARG A 528 -0.30 0.96 29.52
C ARG A 528 0.98 0.90 28.69
N THR A 529 1.73 -0.19 28.81
CA THR A 529 2.92 -0.45 27.98
C THR A 529 2.71 -1.71 27.14
N PHE A 530 3.40 -1.74 26.00
CA PHE A 530 3.33 -2.82 25.02
C PHE A 530 4.74 -3.32 24.74
N THR A 531 4.98 -4.61 24.99
CA THR A 531 6.20 -5.29 24.57
C THR A 531 5.87 -6.30 23.49
N TYR A 532 6.78 -6.46 22.54
CA TYR A 532 6.57 -7.29 21.37
C TYR A 532 7.63 -8.40 21.35
N GLY A 533 7.19 -9.66 21.27
CA GLY A 533 8.03 -10.85 21.37
C GLY A 533 8.02 -11.51 22.74
N ASP A 534 9.01 -12.36 22.99
CA ASP A 534 9.07 -13.21 24.19
C ASP A 534 9.59 -12.48 25.43
N ASN A 535 10.38 -11.42 25.24
CA ASN A 535 10.81 -10.56 26.33
C ASN A 535 9.68 -9.61 26.74
N ASP A 536 9.22 -9.72 27.99
CA ASP A 536 8.23 -8.84 28.58
C ASP A 536 8.83 -7.65 29.35
N ASP A 537 10.13 -7.40 29.23
CA ASP A 537 10.79 -6.22 29.82
C ASP A 537 10.37 -4.93 29.11
N ASP A 538 9.76 -4.04 29.88
CA ASP A 538 9.33 -2.71 29.46
C ASP A 538 10.09 -1.58 30.17
N SER A 539 11.25 -1.90 30.76
CA SER A 539 12.16 -0.93 31.36
C SER A 539 12.62 0.11 30.32
N PRO A 540 12.78 1.39 30.70
CA PRO A 540 13.30 2.42 29.81
C PRO A 540 14.73 2.07 29.36
N GLN A 541 14.86 1.55 28.14
CA GLN A 541 16.18 1.31 27.55
C GLN A 541 16.74 2.61 26.95
N SER A 542 18.05 2.82 27.09
CA SER A 542 18.73 3.99 26.51
C SER A 542 18.75 3.91 24.98
N GLY A 543 18.42 5.00 24.29
CA GLY A 543 18.61 5.11 22.84
C GLY A 543 17.45 4.70 21.92
N ASN A 544 16.19 4.94 22.31
CA ASN A 544 15.00 4.58 21.51
C ASN A 544 14.91 3.10 21.11
N ILE A 545 15.56 2.20 21.88
CA ILE A 545 15.51 0.76 21.61
C ILE A 545 14.06 0.27 21.76
N PRO A 546 13.50 -0.42 20.76
CA PRO A 546 12.13 -0.93 20.84
C PRO A 546 11.96 -1.96 21.97
N LEU A 547 10.80 -1.97 22.64
CA LEU A 547 10.49 -2.87 23.75
C LEU A 547 10.20 -4.30 23.29
N GLY A 548 10.80 -5.28 23.97
CA GLY A 548 10.70 -6.71 23.66
C GLY A 548 11.63 -7.18 22.53
N THR A 549 11.81 -8.50 22.40
CA THR A 549 12.74 -9.15 21.45
C THR A 549 12.07 -9.70 20.19
N GLY A 550 10.82 -9.31 19.93
CA GLY A 550 10.03 -9.77 18.79
C GLY A 550 10.50 -9.10 17.50
N TYR A 551 10.98 -9.93 16.56
CA TYR A 551 11.41 -9.50 15.24
C TYR A 551 10.53 -10.12 14.15
N VAL A 552 10.41 -9.41 13.04
CA VAL A 552 9.93 -10.01 11.79
C VAL A 552 11.13 -10.61 11.07
N LEU A 553 11.07 -11.89 10.73
CA LEU A 553 11.99 -12.49 9.78
C LEU A 553 11.66 -11.94 8.39
N ASN A 554 12.50 -11.04 7.88
CA ASN A 554 12.49 -10.73 6.46
C ASN A 554 13.54 -11.64 5.80
N MET A 555 13.12 -12.82 5.33
CA MET A 555 14.02 -13.84 4.78
C MET A 555 14.59 -13.50 3.40
N ASP A 556 14.25 -12.34 2.83
CA ASP A 556 14.90 -11.86 1.60
C ASP A 556 16.22 -11.17 1.93
N ASN A 557 17.25 -11.99 2.06
CA ASN A 557 18.68 -11.70 1.99
C ASN A 557 19.08 -10.21 1.83
N ILE A 558 19.76 -9.73 2.87
CA ILE A 558 20.39 -8.41 3.14
C ILE A 558 21.06 -7.70 1.95
N VAL A 559 21.29 -8.33 0.81
CA VAL A 559 22.24 -7.81 -0.18
C VAL A 559 21.61 -6.95 -1.28
N ASN A 560 20.29 -6.93 -1.46
CA ASN A 560 19.65 -6.06 -2.49
C ASN A 560 18.46 -5.27 -1.96
N TRP A 561 18.60 -4.69 -0.78
CA TRP A 561 17.64 -3.74 -0.18
C TRP A 561 17.79 -2.33 -0.80
N GLY A 562 18.21 -2.27 -2.05
CA GLY A 562 18.39 -1.05 -2.82
C GLY A 562 17.47 -1.04 -4.03
N ASN A 563 17.33 0.15 -4.62
CA ASN A 563 16.67 0.39 -5.90
C ASN A 563 16.86 -0.79 -6.86
N THR A 564 15.78 -1.24 -7.50
CA THR A 564 15.92 -2.32 -8.47
C THR A 564 16.70 -1.78 -9.65
N ILE A 565 17.94 -2.23 -9.81
CA ILE A 565 18.69 -2.08 -11.05
C ILE A 565 18.26 -3.23 -11.94
N ARG A 566 17.54 -2.94 -13.02
CA ARG A 566 17.38 -3.87 -14.13
C ARG A 566 18.33 -3.44 -15.22
N GLN A 567 19.30 -4.32 -15.50
CA GLN A 567 20.15 -4.17 -16.67
C GLN A 567 19.46 -4.85 -17.85
N GLY A 568 19.41 -4.13 -18.96
CA GLY A 568 18.90 -4.57 -20.24
C GLY A 568 19.89 -4.29 -21.35
N ALA A 569 19.54 -4.76 -22.54
CA ALA A 569 20.23 -4.51 -23.79
C ALA A 569 19.31 -3.68 -24.70
N GLU A 570 19.86 -2.78 -25.51
CA GLU A 570 19.15 -2.26 -26.68
C GLU A 570 19.94 -2.61 -27.93
N ILE A 571 19.27 -3.19 -28.94
CA ILE A 571 19.86 -3.64 -30.19
C ILE A 571 19.47 -2.64 -31.29
N GLY A 572 20.46 -2.03 -31.95
CA GLY A 572 20.24 -1.09 -33.05
C GLY A 572 21.22 -1.30 -34.22
N VAL A 573 20.90 -0.73 -35.39
CA VAL A 573 21.77 -0.77 -36.59
C VAL A 573 22.74 0.41 -36.57
N LEU A 574 23.95 0.21 -37.10
CA LEU A 574 24.89 1.31 -37.30
C LEU A 574 24.32 2.38 -38.26
N PRO A 575 24.47 3.69 -37.96
CA PRO A 575 23.87 4.78 -38.76
C PRO A 575 24.30 4.83 -40.23
N ASP A 576 25.49 4.31 -40.54
CA ASP A 576 26.08 4.25 -41.88
C ASP A 576 25.63 3.02 -42.70
N ASN A 577 24.90 2.08 -42.08
CA ASN A 577 24.60 0.77 -42.65
C ASN A 577 23.11 0.39 -42.53
N LEU A 578 22.20 1.30 -42.89
CA LEU A 578 20.73 1.17 -42.86
C LEU A 578 20.11 -0.03 -43.63
N GLY A 579 20.86 -1.08 -43.92
CA GLY A 579 20.38 -2.33 -44.50
C GLY A 579 21.32 -3.55 -44.36
N ASP A 580 22.42 -3.48 -43.60
CA ASP A 580 23.28 -4.65 -43.35
C ASP A 580 22.96 -5.29 -41.98
N PRO A 581 22.29 -6.46 -41.96
CA PRO A 581 21.92 -7.13 -40.71
C PRO A 581 23.11 -7.65 -39.90
N SER A 582 24.33 -7.65 -40.44
CA SER A 582 25.52 -8.09 -39.72
C SER A 582 26.11 -7.03 -38.76
N ASN A 583 25.61 -5.78 -38.82
CA ASN A 583 26.21 -4.62 -38.17
C ASN A 583 25.27 -3.99 -37.13
N TRP A 584 25.32 -4.50 -35.90
CA TRP A 584 24.52 -4.03 -34.77
C TRP A 584 25.37 -3.49 -33.60
N ILE A 585 24.79 -2.56 -32.83
CA ILE A 585 25.32 -2.08 -31.54
C ILE A 585 24.39 -2.54 -30.43
N LEU A 586 24.99 -2.91 -29.30
CA LEU A 586 24.28 -3.22 -28.07
C LEU A 586 24.54 -2.12 -27.04
N TYR A 587 23.48 -1.46 -26.59
CA TYR A 587 23.53 -0.50 -25.48
C TYR A 587 23.18 -1.20 -24.18
N ASN A 588 23.85 -0.86 -23.08
CA ASN A 588 23.38 -1.20 -21.75
C ASN A 588 22.27 -0.23 -21.36
N THR A 589 21.12 -0.75 -20.97
CA THR A 589 20.07 0.06 -20.35
C THR A 589 19.99 -0.27 -18.88
N TYR A 590 19.95 0.74 -18.02
CA TYR A 590 19.76 0.60 -16.60
C TYR A 590 18.44 1.25 -16.22
N ASN A 591 17.50 0.44 -15.77
CA ASN A 591 16.28 0.91 -15.13
C ASN A 591 16.49 0.87 -13.64
N PHE A 592 16.43 2.04 -13.01
CA PHE A 592 16.51 2.18 -11.58
C PHE A 592 15.15 2.57 -11.04
N SER A 593 14.62 1.83 -10.08
CA SER A 593 13.34 2.15 -9.43
C SER A 593 13.54 2.42 -7.95
N ASN A 594 12.87 3.45 -7.43
CA ASN A 594 12.79 3.72 -5.99
C ASN A 594 11.74 2.87 -5.27
N GLN A 595 11.07 1.97 -5.98
CA GLN A 595 10.11 1.05 -5.39
C GLN A 595 10.81 -0.25 -4.95
N TYR A 596 10.53 -0.66 -3.72
CA TYR A 596 10.95 -1.95 -3.21
C TYR A 596 10.51 -3.07 -4.16
N LYS A 597 11.46 -3.94 -4.52
CA LYS A 597 11.20 -5.08 -5.44
C LYS A 597 10.05 -5.95 -4.92
N GLY A 598 9.90 -6.10 -3.61
CA GLY A 598 8.79 -6.87 -3.06
C GLY A 598 7.41 -6.17 -3.07
N ASN A 599 7.35 -4.84 -3.15
CA ASN A 599 6.08 -4.15 -3.46
C ASN A 599 5.69 -4.37 -4.93
N LEU A 600 6.69 -4.49 -5.81
CA LEU A 600 6.50 -4.83 -7.21
C LEU A 600 6.21 -6.33 -7.43
N ASP A 601 6.78 -7.23 -6.62
CA ASP A 601 6.72 -8.69 -6.81
C ASP A 601 5.68 -9.42 -5.95
N PHE A 602 5.31 -8.90 -4.76
CA PHE A 602 4.46 -9.62 -3.80
C PHE A 602 3.15 -8.89 -3.44
N ALA A 603 2.83 -7.78 -4.11
CA ALA A 603 1.53 -7.09 -4.11
C ALA A 603 0.76 -6.87 -2.77
N GLY A 604 1.40 -7.09 -1.61
CA GLY A 604 0.77 -7.11 -0.30
C GLY A 604 1.61 -6.50 0.82
N PHE A 605 2.83 -6.03 0.53
CA PHE A 605 3.70 -5.35 1.52
C PHE A 605 3.38 -3.86 1.73
N GLU A 606 2.42 -3.29 0.98
CA GLU A 606 1.98 -1.90 1.22
C GLU A 606 1.08 -1.77 2.46
N GLU A 607 0.54 -2.87 2.95
CA GLU A 607 -0.22 -2.98 4.20
C GLU A 607 0.74 -3.42 5.32
N ASN A 608 0.48 -3.01 6.57
CA ASN A 608 1.39 -3.19 7.73
C ASN A 608 2.24 -4.47 7.62
N PRO A 609 3.52 -4.35 7.22
CA PRO A 609 4.31 -5.51 6.80
C PRO A 609 4.80 -6.32 8.00
N VAL A 610 4.46 -5.88 9.22
CA VAL A 610 5.02 -6.39 10.45
C VAL A 610 3.92 -6.91 11.36
N TYR A 611 4.02 -8.20 11.66
CA TYR A 611 3.20 -8.89 12.63
C TYR A 611 4.05 -9.54 13.71
N TYR A 612 3.56 -9.54 14.95
CA TYR A 612 4.20 -10.17 16.10
C TYR A 612 3.46 -11.41 16.56
N ALA A 613 4.20 -12.51 16.74
CA ALA A 613 3.67 -13.78 17.25
C ALA A 613 3.31 -13.72 18.74
N LYS A 614 3.91 -12.79 19.49
CA LYS A 614 3.58 -12.56 20.90
C LYS A 614 3.61 -11.07 21.22
N VAL A 615 2.63 -10.61 22.00
CA VAL A 615 2.53 -9.23 22.47
C VAL A 615 2.08 -9.25 23.91
N THR A 616 2.73 -8.47 24.77
CA THR A 616 2.33 -8.31 26.17
C THR A 616 1.87 -6.89 26.42
N GLU A 617 0.65 -6.73 26.90
CA GLU A 617 0.14 -5.47 27.43
C GLU A 617 0.27 -5.48 28.95
N LYS A 618 0.90 -4.46 29.55
CA LYS A 618 0.92 -4.26 31.00
C LYS A 618 0.15 -3.00 31.37
N ILE A 619 -0.66 -3.08 32.43
CA ILE A 619 -1.41 -1.95 32.98
C ILE A 619 -0.78 -1.55 34.31
N TYR A 620 -0.62 -0.24 34.50
CA TYR A 620 0.03 0.37 35.64
C TYR A 620 -0.93 1.24 36.46
N ASN A 621 -0.71 1.25 37.77
CA ASN A 621 -1.20 2.30 38.67
C ASN A 621 0.01 3.09 39.19
N GLY A 622 0.19 4.32 38.72
CA GLY A 622 1.45 5.04 38.89
C GLY A 622 2.61 4.29 38.22
N ASN A 623 3.65 3.97 38.99
CA ASN A 623 4.82 3.22 38.51
C ASN A 623 4.74 1.70 38.80
N VAL A 624 3.65 1.22 39.40
CA VAL A 624 3.48 -0.18 39.79
C VAL A 624 2.61 -0.92 38.77
N ALA A 625 3.14 -1.99 38.18
CA ALA A 625 2.39 -2.87 37.29
C ALA A 625 1.36 -3.68 38.11
N ILE A 626 0.09 -3.62 37.71
CA ILE A 626 -1.02 -4.27 38.45
C ILE A 626 -1.61 -5.47 37.72
N SER A 627 -1.60 -5.46 36.38
CA SER A 627 -2.06 -6.57 35.55
C SER A 627 -1.25 -6.64 34.25
N LYS A 628 -1.17 -7.83 33.67
CA LYS A 628 -0.66 -8.00 32.31
C LYS A 628 -1.50 -9.01 31.53
N THR A 629 -1.55 -8.83 30.22
CA THR A 629 -2.18 -9.76 29.29
C THR A 629 -1.18 -10.13 28.20
N GLU A 630 -0.95 -11.44 28.04
CA GLU A 630 -0.09 -11.99 26.99
C GLU A 630 -0.96 -12.53 25.85
N PHE A 631 -0.82 -11.93 24.67
CA PHE A 631 -1.48 -12.33 23.44
C PHE A 631 -0.51 -13.14 22.59
N VAL A 632 -0.89 -14.35 22.21
CA VAL A 632 -0.11 -15.22 21.33
C VAL A 632 -0.87 -15.40 20.02
N TYR A 633 -0.19 -15.18 18.91
CA TYR A 633 -0.68 -15.31 17.56
C TYR A 633 0.05 -16.43 16.83
N ASP A 634 -0.58 -16.96 15.79
CA ASP A 634 0.13 -17.81 14.84
C ASP A 634 1.20 -17.02 14.06
N SER A 635 2.17 -17.76 13.50
CA SER A 635 3.30 -17.16 12.79
C SER A 635 3.34 -17.61 11.33
N LEU A 636 3.53 -16.64 10.44
CA LEU A 636 3.69 -16.86 9.00
C LEU A 636 5.07 -17.46 8.63
N ILE A 637 6.01 -17.52 9.58
CA ILE A 637 7.41 -17.95 9.38
C ILE A 637 7.52 -19.37 8.80
N ASN A 638 6.48 -20.20 8.98
CA ASN A 638 6.48 -21.56 8.43
C ASN A 638 6.05 -21.65 6.97
N VAL A 639 5.54 -20.58 6.37
CA VAL A 639 4.90 -20.61 5.05
C VAL A 639 5.75 -19.98 3.95
N ILE A 640 6.48 -18.90 4.24
CA ILE A 640 7.45 -18.29 3.31
C ILE A 640 8.82 -18.93 3.56
N LYS A 641 8.94 -20.26 3.41
CA LYS A 641 10.26 -20.90 3.27
C LYS A 641 10.57 -21.02 1.77
N PRO A 642 11.29 -20.07 1.16
CA PRO A 642 11.93 -20.34 -0.11
C PRO A 642 13.11 -21.26 0.20
N SER A 643 12.92 -22.57 0.12
CA SER A 643 14.05 -23.48 -0.09
C SER A 643 14.55 -23.31 -1.53
N ILE A 644 15.18 -22.17 -1.85
CA ILE A 644 15.81 -21.92 -3.15
C ILE A 644 17.12 -21.13 -2.97
N PRO A 645 18.24 -21.53 -3.59
CA PRO A 645 19.52 -20.85 -3.49
C PRO A 645 19.48 -19.44 -4.10
N LEU A 646 20.18 -18.52 -3.43
CA LEU A 646 20.63 -17.25 -4.00
C LEU A 646 21.48 -17.51 -5.25
N ILE A 647 20.97 -17.21 -6.45
CA ILE A 647 21.86 -17.04 -7.60
C ILE A 647 22.45 -15.64 -7.51
N THR A 648 23.69 -15.58 -7.01
CA THR A 648 24.54 -14.39 -6.86
C THR A 648 25.17 -13.89 -8.16
N GLU A 649 24.74 -14.35 -9.33
CA GLU A 649 25.32 -13.94 -10.60
C GLU A 649 24.29 -13.19 -11.44
N ARG A 650 23.84 -12.02 -10.97
CA ARG A 650 23.64 -10.94 -11.93
C ARG A 650 25.02 -10.45 -12.27
N ASN A 651 25.35 -10.47 -13.55
CA ASN A 651 26.56 -9.88 -14.07
C ASN A 651 26.44 -8.36 -13.87
N THR A 652 26.66 -7.86 -12.64
CA THR A 652 26.52 -6.44 -12.28
C THR A 652 27.65 -5.60 -12.84
N ASN A 653 28.57 -6.22 -13.58
CA ASN A 653 29.74 -5.58 -14.14
C ASN A 653 30.10 -6.16 -15.51
N PRO A 654 29.24 -6.03 -16.54
CA PRO A 654 29.69 -6.31 -17.88
C PRO A 654 30.55 -5.11 -18.30
N ASN A 655 31.88 -5.27 -18.21
CA ASN A 655 32.82 -4.38 -18.88
C ASN A 655 32.43 -4.32 -20.37
N ILE A 656 31.74 -3.27 -20.80
CA ILE A 656 31.43 -3.07 -22.22
C ILE A 656 31.72 -1.63 -22.59
N ALA A 657 33.00 -1.35 -22.78
CA ALA A 657 33.43 -0.45 -23.84
C ALA A 657 33.97 -1.33 -24.97
N GLY A 658 33.13 -1.60 -25.98
CA GLY A 658 33.54 -2.20 -27.24
C GLY A 658 34.14 -3.62 -27.17
N ARG A 659 33.28 -4.65 -27.18
CA ARG A 659 33.41 -5.91 -27.93
C ARG A 659 32.33 -6.88 -27.44
N GLY A 660 31.50 -7.33 -28.39
CA GLY A 660 30.34 -8.17 -28.15
C GLY A 660 30.66 -9.45 -27.39
N VAL A 661 29.82 -9.76 -26.42
CA VAL A 661 28.96 -10.95 -26.32
C VAL A 661 28.32 -10.85 -24.93
N ILE A 662 27.01 -10.65 -24.86
CA ILE A 662 26.28 -10.89 -23.61
C ILE A 662 25.67 -12.28 -23.72
N SER A 663 26.34 -13.29 -23.18
CA SER A 663 25.73 -14.61 -23.00
C SER A 663 24.80 -14.58 -21.78
N ARG A 664 23.58 -14.03 -21.96
CA ARG A 664 22.55 -14.12 -20.92
C ARG A 664 21.71 -15.37 -21.13
N ILE A 665 21.97 -16.37 -20.29
CA ILE A 665 21.09 -17.52 -20.11
C ILE A 665 19.98 -17.11 -19.15
N TYR A 666 18.75 -17.01 -19.65
CA TYR A 666 17.60 -16.80 -18.79
C TYR A 666 17.28 -18.09 -18.04
N LYS A 667 17.31 -18.03 -16.70
CA LYS A 667 16.84 -19.13 -15.85
C LYS A 667 15.58 -18.67 -15.13
N PRO A 668 14.40 -19.24 -15.43
CA PRO A 668 13.19 -18.88 -14.70
C PRO A 668 13.39 -19.17 -13.22
N GLU A 669 13.07 -18.20 -12.37
CA GLU A 669 13.01 -18.45 -10.93
C GLU A 669 11.84 -19.41 -10.65
N ASN A 670 11.98 -20.38 -9.73
CA ASN A 670 10.86 -21.22 -9.32
C ASN A 670 9.71 -20.35 -8.76
N PHE A 671 8.47 -20.86 -8.81
CA PHE A 671 7.29 -20.18 -8.30
C PHE A 671 7.53 -19.57 -6.92
N ARG A 672 7.36 -18.25 -6.83
CA ARG A 672 7.27 -17.55 -5.54
C ARG A 672 5.80 -17.46 -5.15
N ALA A 673 5.43 -18.01 -3.99
CA ALA A 673 4.08 -17.86 -3.47
C ALA A 673 3.92 -16.50 -2.78
N VAL A 674 2.89 -15.77 -3.17
CA VAL A 674 2.47 -14.49 -2.62
C VAL A 674 1.18 -14.75 -1.84
N ILE A 675 1.20 -14.49 -0.53
CA ILE A 675 -0.01 -14.57 0.30
C ILE A 675 -0.53 -13.16 0.47
N LEU A 676 -1.71 -12.86 -0.06
CA LEU A 676 -2.29 -11.53 0.06
C LEU A 676 -3.10 -11.38 1.34
N GLY A 677 -2.68 -10.45 2.20
CA GLY A 677 -3.33 -10.07 3.47
C GLY A 677 -3.61 -11.22 4.43
N TYR A 678 -2.58 -12.02 4.64
CA TYR A 678 -2.50 -12.78 5.87
C TYR A 678 -2.64 -11.86 7.07
N LYS A 679 -3.61 -12.18 7.93
CA LYS A 679 -3.75 -11.61 9.27
C LYS A 679 -3.50 -12.74 10.28
N PRO A 680 -2.53 -12.60 11.18
CA PRO A 680 -2.30 -13.57 12.23
C PRO A 680 -3.55 -13.75 13.08
N LYS A 681 -3.89 -14.99 13.40
CA LYS A 681 -5.00 -15.34 14.29
C LYS A 681 -4.50 -15.49 15.71
N MET A 682 -5.25 -14.94 16.66
CA MET A 682 -4.94 -15.07 18.08
C MET A 682 -5.17 -16.54 18.49
N LEU A 683 -4.13 -17.20 19.00
CA LEU A 683 -4.17 -18.58 19.51
C LEU A 683 -4.50 -18.61 21.00
N SER A 684 -4.00 -17.64 21.78
CA SER A 684 -4.38 -17.49 23.18
C SER A 684 -4.24 -16.06 23.70
N ALA A 685 -5.05 -15.74 24.70
CA ALA A 685 -4.93 -14.53 25.52
C ALA A 685 -4.86 -14.95 27.00
N THR A 686 -3.77 -14.61 27.67
CA THR A 686 -3.55 -15.02 29.07
C THR A 686 -3.48 -13.81 29.98
N ASN A 687 -4.38 -13.73 30.95
CA ASN A 687 -4.44 -12.63 31.91
C ASN A 687 -3.73 -12.99 33.21
N TYR A 688 -2.99 -12.02 33.74
CA TYR A 688 -2.26 -12.10 35.00
C TYR A 688 -2.58 -10.89 35.88
N GLN A 689 -2.55 -11.08 37.19
CA GLN A 689 -2.61 -10.03 38.19
C GLN A 689 -1.36 -10.08 39.07
N MET A 690 -0.90 -8.91 39.50
CA MET A 690 0.21 -8.81 40.44
C MET A 690 -0.32 -9.05 41.86
N ILE A 691 0.11 -10.13 42.50
CA ILE A 691 -0.24 -10.46 43.89
C ILE A 691 1.05 -10.77 44.65
N GLN A 692 1.31 -10.04 45.74
CA GLN A 692 2.52 -10.22 46.57
C GLN A 692 3.81 -10.24 45.73
N SER A 693 3.94 -9.29 44.80
CA SER A 693 5.10 -9.14 43.89
C SER A 693 5.32 -10.30 42.91
N THR A 694 4.32 -11.16 42.71
CA THR A 694 4.37 -12.26 41.75
C THR A 694 3.19 -12.17 40.78
N TRP A 695 3.44 -12.46 39.50
CA TRP A 695 2.39 -12.58 38.50
C TRP A 695 1.59 -13.87 38.71
N LYS A 696 0.31 -13.73 39.08
CA LYS A 696 -0.63 -14.83 39.25
C LYS A 696 -1.58 -14.90 38.09
N LYS A 697 -1.77 -16.10 37.55
CA LYS A 697 -2.60 -16.32 36.36
C LYS A 697 -4.06 -16.26 36.80
N THR A 698 -4.89 -15.47 36.13
CA THR A 698 -6.31 -15.33 36.51
C THR A 698 -7.24 -15.97 35.48
N SER A 699 -6.89 -15.87 34.20
CA SER A 699 -7.63 -16.54 33.13
C SER A 699 -6.75 -16.80 31.91
N ARG A 700 -7.13 -17.80 31.12
CA ARG A 700 -6.59 -18.05 29.80
C ARG A 700 -7.73 -18.34 28.84
N GLU A 701 -7.71 -17.63 27.72
CA GLU A 701 -8.55 -17.92 26.58
C GLU A 701 -7.72 -18.62 25.52
N GLU A 702 -8.22 -19.75 25.00
CA GLU A 702 -7.59 -20.53 23.94
C GLU A 702 -8.53 -20.61 22.74
N TYR A 703 -7.97 -20.38 21.56
CA TYR A 703 -8.71 -20.25 20.31
C TYR A 703 -8.21 -21.31 19.33
N THR A 704 -9.14 -22.13 18.82
CA THR A 704 -8.85 -23.10 17.76
C THR A 704 -9.56 -22.66 16.49
N TYR A 705 -8.92 -22.90 15.34
CA TYR A 705 -9.46 -22.53 14.04
C TYR A 705 -9.52 -23.76 13.13
N THR A 706 -10.56 -23.82 12.29
CA THR A 706 -10.73 -24.83 11.22
C THR A 706 -10.69 -24.13 9.87
N GLY A 707 -10.05 -24.74 8.86
CA GLY A 707 -9.88 -24.14 7.55
C GLY A 707 -8.87 -24.85 6.67
N SER A 708 -8.70 -24.37 5.43
CA SER A 708 -7.69 -24.86 4.49
C SER A 708 -6.29 -24.66 5.06
N ASN A 709 -5.45 -25.70 5.07
CA ASN A 709 -4.04 -25.54 5.38
C ASN A 709 -3.33 -24.92 4.17
N ILE A 710 -2.42 -23.99 4.42
CA ILE A 710 -1.61 -23.37 3.38
C ILE A 710 -0.67 -24.37 2.71
N ASP A 711 -0.24 -25.40 3.44
CA ASP A 711 0.55 -26.51 2.89
C ASP A 711 -0.24 -27.29 1.83
N ASP A 712 -1.54 -27.50 2.06
CA ASP A 712 -2.43 -28.13 1.07
C ASP A 712 -2.57 -27.23 -0.16
N MET A 713 -2.72 -25.90 0.05
CA MET A 713 -2.86 -24.97 -1.06
C MET A 713 -1.63 -24.93 -1.98
N LEU A 714 -0.45 -24.99 -1.38
CA LEU A 714 0.84 -25.06 -2.07
C LEU A 714 1.05 -26.42 -2.77
N THR A 715 0.62 -27.52 -2.16
CA THR A 715 0.85 -28.88 -2.67
C THR A 715 -0.10 -29.23 -3.82
N TYR A 716 -1.36 -28.79 -3.77
CA TYR A 716 -2.39 -29.15 -4.75
C TYR A 716 -2.62 -28.09 -5.86
N GLY A 717 -1.78 -27.05 -5.94
CA GLY A 717 -1.81 -26.09 -7.05
C GLY A 717 -3.03 -25.15 -7.08
N SER A 718 -3.70 -24.95 -5.94
CA SER A 718 -4.93 -24.14 -5.81
C SER A 718 -4.71 -22.61 -5.86
N GLY A 719 -3.48 -22.14 -6.05
CA GLY A 719 -3.14 -20.73 -6.16
C GLY A 719 -3.43 -20.14 -7.53
N LEU A 720 -3.73 -18.84 -7.57
CA LEU A 720 -3.94 -18.09 -8.81
C LEU A 720 -2.57 -17.80 -9.44
N ARG A 721 -2.25 -18.48 -10.56
CA ARG A 721 -0.98 -18.33 -11.27
C ARG A 721 -0.93 -16.98 -11.97
N ASN A 722 0.20 -16.31 -11.85
CA ASN A 722 0.52 -15.05 -12.52
C ASN A 722 1.92 -15.14 -13.13
N ILE A 723 2.14 -14.40 -14.22
CA ILE A 723 3.48 -14.21 -14.79
C ILE A 723 3.74 -12.72 -14.89
N ARG A 724 4.85 -12.28 -14.32
CA ARG A 724 5.37 -10.93 -14.48
C ARG A 724 6.39 -10.92 -15.60
N ILE A 725 6.27 -10.00 -16.54
CA ILE A 725 7.14 -9.92 -17.72
C ILE A 725 7.69 -8.50 -17.86
N SER A 726 8.94 -8.38 -18.27
CA SER A 726 9.57 -7.10 -18.60
C SER A 726 10.56 -7.25 -19.73
N ASN A 727 10.80 -6.16 -20.47
CA ASN A 727 11.83 -6.12 -21.50
C ASN A 727 13.21 -6.30 -20.86
N TYR A 728 13.97 -7.27 -21.39
CA TYR A 728 15.40 -7.36 -21.18
C TYR A 728 16.15 -6.72 -22.36
N ALA A 729 15.83 -7.14 -23.59
CA ALA A 729 16.40 -6.57 -24.80
C ALA A 729 15.33 -5.76 -25.55
N MET A 730 15.67 -4.52 -25.91
CA MET A 730 14.82 -3.58 -26.64
C MET A 730 15.40 -3.41 -28.05
N MET A 731 14.59 -3.08 -29.05
CA MET A 731 15.08 -2.74 -30.38
C MET A 731 14.96 -1.25 -30.61
N ALA A 732 16.04 -0.64 -31.10
CA ALA A 732 16.04 0.78 -31.42
C ALA A 732 15.02 1.06 -32.55
N PRO A 733 14.34 2.22 -32.54
CA PRO A 733 13.39 2.60 -33.59
C PRO A 733 13.98 2.57 -35.01
N ASP A 734 15.31 2.78 -35.12
CA ASP A 734 16.05 2.79 -36.39
C ASP A 734 16.29 1.38 -36.96
N TYR A 735 15.91 0.32 -36.25
CA TYR A 735 16.00 -1.06 -36.71
C TYR A 735 14.89 -1.38 -37.72
N SER A 736 15.12 -1.06 -39.00
CA SER A 736 14.12 -1.25 -40.07
C SER A 736 14.31 -2.51 -40.94
N GLY A 737 15.22 -3.41 -40.59
CA GLY A 737 15.23 -4.75 -41.21
C GLY A 737 16.51 -5.56 -41.02
N GLY A 738 16.33 -6.88 -40.88
CA GLY A 738 17.21 -7.85 -41.53
C GLY A 738 17.66 -9.08 -40.74
N MET A 739 17.54 -9.13 -39.41
CA MET A 739 17.86 -10.34 -38.63
C MET A 739 16.59 -10.94 -38.03
N SER A 740 16.36 -12.25 -38.19
CA SER A 740 15.26 -12.93 -37.50
C SER A 740 15.52 -12.98 -35.99
N LEU A 741 14.48 -13.23 -35.20
CA LEU A 741 14.61 -13.40 -33.75
C LEU A 741 15.62 -14.52 -33.40
N GLU A 742 15.65 -15.59 -34.22
CA GLU A 742 16.63 -16.68 -34.11
C GLU A 742 18.06 -16.23 -34.47
N GLY A 743 18.20 -15.36 -35.48
CA GLY A 743 19.48 -14.71 -35.81
C GLY A 743 20.01 -13.87 -34.64
N ILE A 744 19.14 -13.21 -33.89
CA ILE A 744 19.52 -12.42 -32.71
C ILE A 744 20.04 -13.34 -31.61
N TYR A 745 19.35 -14.44 -31.30
CA TYR A 745 19.82 -15.37 -30.27
C TYR A 745 21.17 -16.01 -30.63
N THR A 746 21.34 -16.39 -31.90
CA THR A 746 22.58 -17.02 -32.38
C THR A 746 23.75 -16.06 -32.42
N SER A 747 23.54 -14.81 -32.83
CA SER A 747 24.61 -13.80 -32.95
C SER A 747 25.00 -13.15 -31.62
N THR A 748 24.05 -12.98 -30.69
CA THR A 748 24.28 -12.30 -29.42
C THR A 748 24.61 -13.25 -28.27
N GLY A 749 24.17 -14.52 -28.37
CA GLY A 749 24.22 -15.49 -27.27
C GLY A 749 23.14 -15.28 -26.20
N ILE A 750 22.24 -14.30 -26.39
CA ILE A 750 21.07 -14.08 -25.53
C ILE A 750 20.07 -15.21 -25.80
N GLN A 751 19.51 -15.80 -24.75
CA GLN A 751 18.49 -16.84 -24.91
C GLN A 751 17.05 -16.32 -24.82
N SER A 752 16.83 -15.07 -24.37
CA SER A 752 15.52 -14.41 -24.24
C SER A 752 15.64 -12.89 -24.33
N VAL A 753 14.77 -12.22 -25.09
CA VAL A 753 14.64 -10.75 -25.06
C VAL A 753 13.76 -10.25 -23.92
N PHE A 754 13.13 -11.15 -23.15
CA PHE A 754 12.32 -10.84 -21.98
C PHE A 754 12.90 -11.43 -20.69
N ASP A 755 12.65 -10.72 -19.58
CA ASP A 755 12.73 -11.24 -18.22
C ASP A 755 11.32 -11.59 -17.74
N PHE A 756 11.09 -12.82 -17.28
CA PHE A 756 9.74 -13.27 -16.87
C PHE A 756 9.70 -14.22 -15.66
N ASN A 757 9.01 -13.84 -14.60
CA ASN A 757 8.91 -14.65 -13.38
C ASN A 757 7.47 -15.05 -13.11
N SER A 758 7.27 -16.31 -12.73
CA SER A 758 5.97 -16.80 -12.29
C SER A 758 5.80 -16.68 -10.78
N TYR A 759 4.61 -16.26 -10.34
CA TYR A 759 4.24 -16.23 -8.94
C TYR A 759 2.80 -16.72 -8.73
N LEU A 760 2.49 -17.13 -7.50
CA LEU A 760 1.14 -17.56 -7.12
C LEU A 760 0.53 -16.51 -6.21
N ILE A 761 -0.67 -16.02 -6.52
CA ILE A 761 -1.50 -15.34 -5.54
C ILE A 761 -2.30 -16.41 -4.81
N LEU A 762 -2.01 -16.59 -3.54
CA LEU A 762 -2.78 -17.46 -2.66
C LEU A 762 -3.90 -16.61 -2.05
N PRO A 763 -5.18 -16.89 -2.37
CA PRO A 763 -6.28 -16.35 -1.58
C PRO A 763 -6.12 -16.82 -0.13
N TYR A 764 -6.56 -16.01 0.81
CA TYR A 764 -6.42 -16.32 2.24
C TYR A 764 -7.03 -17.70 2.57
N PRO A 765 -6.34 -18.57 3.35
CA PRO A 765 -6.95 -19.80 3.83
C PRO A 765 -8.07 -19.44 4.81
N ASN A 766 -9.33 -19.64 4.42
CA ASN A 766 -10.49 -19.37 5.28
C ASN A 766 -10.38 -20.13 6.60
N ARG A 767 -9.98 -19.45 7.69
CA ARG A 767 -9.76 -20.05 9.01
C ARG A 767 -10.78 -19.51 9.99
N PHE A 768 -11.85 -20.29 10.15
CA PHE A 768 -12.96 -19.96 11.02
C PHE A 768 -12.64 -20.35 12.46
N LEU A 769 -13.01 -19.49 13.40
CA LEU A 769 -12.93 -19.81 14.82
C LEU A 769 -13.84 -21.01 15.11
N SER A 770 -13.25 -22.15 15.45
CA SER A 770 -13.98 -23.39 15.72
C SER A 770 -14.36 -23.50 17.20
N SER A 771 -13.49 -23.03 18.09
CA SER A 771 -13.76 -23.04 19.53
C SER A 771 -12.99 -21.92 20.25
N ARG A 772 -13.62 -21.41 21.31
CA ARG A 772 -13.00 -20.52 22.32
C ARG A 772 -13.21 -21.16 23.68
N ILE A 773 -12.13 -21.55 24.34
CA ILE A 773 -12.15 -22.14 25.68
C ILE A 773 -11.62 -21.12 26.67
N VAL A 774 -12.39 -20.83 27.72
CA VAL A 774 -11.99 -19.89 28.78
C VAL A 774 -11.74 -20.68 30.06
N THR A 775 -10.48 -20.75 30.48
CA THR A 775 -10.07 -21.35 31.75
C THR A 775 -9.87 -20.24 32.77
N LYS A 776 -10.57 -20.31 33.91
CA LYS A 776 -10.33 -19.43 35.06
C LYS A 776 -9.42 -20.14 36.06
N TYR A 777 -8.47 -19.40 36.60
CA TYR A 777 -7.56 -19.89 37.62
C TYR A 777 -7.93 -19.22 38.94
N THR A 778 -8.16 -20.03 39.96
CA THR A 778 -8.28 -19.60 41.34
C THR A 778 -6.98 -19.95 42.02
N GLU A 779 -6.05 -19.00 42.07
CA GLU A 779 -4.85 -19.07 42.92
C GLU A 779 -5.08 -18.34 44.24
#